data_AF-A0A9P1BFQ9-F1
#
_entry.id   AF-A0A9P1BFQ9-F1
#
_cell.length_a   1.000
_cell.length_b   1.000
_cell.length_c   1.000
_cell.angle_alpha   90.00
_cell.angle_beta   90.00
_cell.angle_gamma   90.00
#
_symmetry.space_group_name_H-M   'P 1'
#
loop_
_entity.id
_entity.type
_entity.pdbx_description
1 polymer ?
#
loop_
_entity_poly.entity_id
_entity_poly.type
_entity_poly.pdbx_seq_one_letter_code
_entity_poly.pdbx_strand_id
1 'polypeptide(L)'
;MSTTLTPNQETFTNPLELPETNILEELFNRRPFKIKHNLNHNPLLTLPKLIELSKQLPEQQIECKLGRVDINLGSGKAPDNGLTPEETIQQIQDCQSWLLLKNVEVIEEYRELIDSCLDQIETASRGCASGMYLREGFIIVSSPGTVTPYHLDPENNFLLQIRGPKYVSMWDPTDRVVASEEAVEEMFTAGQRCLEYKEAYAAVGEQFELLPGEGLHFPIAAPHWVKNGPEISVSLSITFRTDYSARRESLHRLNHKLRKMGLRPSSFGVSPWRDAAKYSFVRGIRAPVATSTLSRGWLRDATFDLNLIVVVAIVALLSGVVTVIEPDLFAWVLFIDVWFLGYHHVASTFTRLAFDAESFRQHRFLVVQLPIIVLATTLALTMAVGYWVLPTVYLYWQWFHYTRQSYGIERCYRRKADPMAMIDDYATTRALYLLPLFGIFYRSYQTQPNFLGMDVKYMPVVPAVLALVGAVAIVAMAYCLFRQFQAWREGRLPLAHTMYVTTHHIIFLTGYVLIEDITTGWLVLNVWHNAQYILFVWWFNNNRFGNEVKPDKRFISTLCLSKNFVGYIIVCLIISTVAYSLMYRAAVPLTSATAVPVALVVLMVTNFHHYIVDGVIWKKRRTPAPQPSGIDALDGLRGIAILLVLFRHGIRPFYNPNSAALPIGDWDLMTPMTNGWMGVDLFFVLSGFLVTHHIMRRWGDRFRWGDVSQYFTKRVLRIVPAYFAFLFIVVAGLIPMYEIPQENLSRQTLHHVLFLQDYIPGRLVVAFWSLGVEEKFYFLIPFLMVPILRIRSTQTRLTAIAALLCVPITLRIITYLQHEGFASYAEFFWTLRSPFHLACDALLIGTFCALLYQHREEFPLLESAAFNRALFWSGMLWVGYLLCARPLTNSLDWFRATLLFPALAVGFGAILLSLALKPGRYSRVFCSPVLFFFSKISYSLYLVHMVFIDSVYHVATYIPGFESLPRGGQFLIYMPIYTGVSIAAALALHYLVEKPFLLLKDYDRRPVTTYRVEQRVDAVLNGQPAILLVTRAEMPQGTIKKLVTDKGFGFIEGEKNELFFHHSEVQGVTFEELREGQTVEFEVGQGPKGPRANSVRLVG
;
A
#
# COMPACT_ATOMS: atom_id res chain seq x y z
N MET A 1 23.31 16.62 -72.28
CA MET A 1 23.73 15.39 -71.59
C MET A 1 24.93 15.72 -70.72
N SER A 2 24.90 15.25 -69.47
CA SER A 2 25.92 15.32 -68.40
C SER A 2 25.46 16.15 -67.20
N THR A 3 24.57 15.53 -66.42
CA THR A 3 24.19 15.94 -65.07
C THR A 3 25.22 15.39 -64.09
N THR A 4 25.85 16.30 -63.36
CA THR A 4 26.63 16.09 -62.14
C THR A 4 25.88 15.20 -61.14
N LEU A 5 26.45 14.04 -60.85
CA LEU A 5 26.07 13.19 -59.72
C LEU A 5 26.70 13.76 -58.45
N THR A 6 25.87 14.30 -57.56
CA THR A 6 26.19 14.43 -56.13
C THR A 6 26.33 13.02 -55.53
N PRO A 7 27.35 12.73 -54.70
CA PRO A 7 27.45 11.44 -54.03
C PRO A 7 26.30 11.28 -53.04
N ASN A 8 25.53 10.21 -53.17
CA ASN A 8 24.53 9.81 -52.19
C ASN A 8 25.18 9.68 -50.80
N GLN A 9 24.66 10.41 -49.81
CA GLN A 9 24.78 10.04 -48.40
C GLN A 9 24.01 8.72 -48.22
N GLU A 10 24.70 7.59 -48.36
CA GLU A 10 24.19 6.33 -47.81
C GLU A 10 24.14 6.51 -46.29
N THR A 11 22.94 6.73 -45.75
CA THR A 11 22.67 6.59 -44.32
C THR A 11 23.07 5.18 -43.92
N PHE A 12 24.17 5.04 -43.16
CA PHE A 12 24.61 3.79 -42.56
C PHE A 12 23.51 3.30 -41.60
N THR A 13 22.57 2.51 -42.11
CA THR A 13 21.37 2.12 -41.37
C THR A 13 21.68 1.21 -40.19
N ASN A 14 22.86 0.58 -40.16
CA ASN A 14 23.40 -0.07 -38.97
C ASN A 14 24.93 0.04 -38.89
N PRO A 15 25.50 0.94 -38.04
CA PRO A 15 26.95 1.09 -37.94
C PRO A 15 27.67 -0.05 -37.19
N LEU A 16 27.01 -0.72 -36.23
CA LEU A 16 27.61 -1.76 -35.38
C LEU A 16 26.92 -3.12 -35.56
N GLU A 17 27.71 -4.19 -35.49
CA GLU A 17 27.25 -5.58 -35.37
C GLU A 17 27.38 -6.03 -33.91
N LEU A 18 26.29 -5.93 -33.15
CA LEU A 18 26.25 -6.30 -31.72
C LEU A 18 25.85 -7.77 -31.53
N PRO A 19 26.30 -8.43 -30.45
CA PRO A 19 25.82 -9.76 -30.06
C PRO A 19 24.30 -9.79 -29.82
N GLU A 20 23.71 -10.99 -29.87
CA GLU A 20 22.31 -11.19 -29.47
C GLU A 20 22.05 -10.67 -28.05
N THR A 21 20.84 -10.14 -27.79
CA THR A 21 20.50 -9.43 -26.55
C THR A 21 20.76 -10.23 -25.28
N ASN A 22 20.48 -11.53 -25.29
CA ASN A 22 20.79 -12.45 -24.19
C ASN A 22 22.30 -12.53 -23.87
N ILE A 23 23.14 -12.65 -24.90
CA ILE A 23 24.60 -12.71 -24.76
C ILE A 23 25.13 -11.35 -24.30
N LEU A 24 24.60 -10.26 -24.86
CA LEU A 24 24.97 -8.91 -24.47
C LEU A 24 24.66 -8.65 -22.99
N GLU A 25 23.51 -9.07 -22.46
CA GLU A 25 23.16 -8.93 -21.04
C GLU A 25 24.12 -9.68 -20.10
N GLU A 26 24.71 -10.79 -20.56
CA GLU A 26 25.69 -11.56 -19.78
C GLU A 26 27.08 -10.92 -19.77
N LEU A 27 27.48 -10.27 -20.87
CA LEU A 27 28.82 -9.72 -21.05
C LEU A 27 28.94 -8.24 -20.65
N PHE A 28 27.91 -7.44 -20.93
CA PHE A 28 27.96 -5.98 -20.82
C PHE A 28 28.32 -5.52 -19.39
N ASN A 29 29.34 -4.66 -19.28
CA ASN A 29 29.98 -4.23 -18.02
C ASN A 29 30.52 -5.32 -17.08
N ARG A 30 30.61 -6.56 -17.54
CA ARG A 30 31.15 -7.68 -16.75
C ARG A 30 32.43 -8.22 -17.35
N ARG A 31 32.48 -8.36 -18.67
CA ARG A 31 33.65 -8.84 -19.42
C ARG A 31 33.86 -8.03 -20.71
N PRO A 32 35.11 -7.86 -21.17
CA PRO A 32 35.37 -7.32 -22.49
C PRO A 32 34.87 -8.29 -23.58
N PHE A 33 34.45 -7.74 -24.72
CA PHE A 33 34.06 -8.52 -25.89
C PHE A 33 34.24 -7.71 -27.17
N LYS A 34 34.58 -8.39 -28.27
CA LYS A 34 34.76 -7.78 -29.59
C LYS A 34 33.42 -7.62 -30.31
N ILE A 35 33.35 -6.60 -31.15
CA ILE A 35 32.25 -6.33 -32.10
C ILE A 35 32.81 -6.02 -33.48
N LYS A 36 31.98 -6.06 -34.51
CA LYS A 36 32.32 -5.59 -35.86
C LYS A 36 31.57 -4.30 -36.19
N HIS A 37 32.10 -3.51 -37.12
CA HIS A 37 31.48 -2.28 -37.60
C HIS A 37 31.96 -1.94 -39.03
N ASN A 38 31.22 -1.08 -39.73
CA ASN A 38 31.54 -0.61 -41.08
C ASN A 38 32.12 0.82 -41.14
N LEU A 39 32.40 1.42 -39.98
CA LEU A 39 32.88 2.81 -39.87
C LEU A 39 34.29 3.05 -40.42
N ASN A 40 35.07 2.01 -40.69
CA ASN A 40 36.43 2.13 -41.22
C ASN A 40 36.49 2.75 -42.63
N HIS A 41 35.35 2.82 -43.32
CA HIS A 41 35.20 3.48 -44.62
C HIS A 41 34.48 4.84 -44.54
N ASN A 42 34.17 5.31 -43.32
CA ASN A 42 33.41 6.55 -43.14
C ASN A 42 34.26 7.78 -43.54
N PRO A 43 33.76 8.68 -44.42
CA PRO A 43 34.51 9.83 -44.88
C PRO A 43 34.88 10.82 -43.76
N LEU A 44 34.11 10.87 -42.67
CA LEU A 44 34.37 11.73 -41.52
C LEU A 44 35.63 11.31 -40.75
N LEU A 45 36.03 10.04 -40.82
CA LEU A 45 37.14 9.50 -40.03
C LEU A 45 38.46 9.41 -40.82
N THR A 46 38.53 10.09 -41.97
CA THR A 46 39.74 10.18 -42.80
C THR A 46 40.68 11.28 -42.30
N LEU A 47 42.00 11.09 -42.44
CA LEU A 47 42.99 12.09 -41.96
C LEU A 47 42.71 13.53 -42.45
N PRO A 48 42.35 13.79 -43.72
CA PRO A 48 42.03 15.15 -44.16
C PRO A 48 40.82 15.76 -43.43
N LYS A 49 39.76 14.97 -43.18
CA LYS A 49 38.57 15.46 -42.47
C LYS A 49 38.82 15.62 -40.96
N LEU A 50 39.75 14.84 -40.39
CA LEU A 50 40.22 15.04 -39.01
C LEU A 50 41.07 16.30 -38.85
N ILE A 51 41.83 16.71 -39.89
CA ILE A 51 42.51 18.03 -39.89
C ILE A 51 41.46 19.15 -39.87
N GLU A 52 40.43 19.07 -40.70
CA GLU A 52 39.33 20.04 -40.71
C GLU A 52 38.62 20.11 -39.35
N LEU A 53 38.31 18.95 -38.76
CA LEU A 53 37.72 18.85 -37.43
C LEU A 53 38.61 19.52 -36.36
N SER A 54 39.93 19.28 -36.40
CA SER A 54 40.87 19.87 -35.44
C SER A 54 40.89 21.41 -35.48
N LYS A 55 40.51 22.03 -36.62
CA LYS A 55 40.40 23.49 -36.75
C LYS A 55 39.08 24.03 -36.21
N GLN A 56 38.05 23.20 -36.16
CA GLN A 56 36.71 23.57 -35.68
C GLN A 56 36.55 23.37 -34.17
N LEU A 57 37.29 22.43 -33.58
CA LEU A 57 37.23 22.16 -32.15
C LEU A 57 37.98 23.23 -31.32
N PRO A 58 37.48 23.60 -30.13
CA PRO A 58 38.20 24.39 -29.16
C PRO A 58 39.53 23.73 -28.74
N GLU A 59 40.56 24.55 -28.50
CA GLU A 59 41.91 24.08 -28.12
C GLU A 59 41.89 23.18 -26.88
N GLN A 60 41.00 23.41 -25.91
CA GLN A 60 40.90 22.58 -24.70
C GLN A 60 40.39 21.14 -24.96
N GLN A 61 39.81 20.88 -26.13
CA GLN A 61 39.32 19.57 -26.53
C GLN A 61 40.34 18.79 -27.37
N ILE A 62 41.54 19.34 -27.57
CA ILE A 62 42.58 18.72 -28.38
C ILE A 62 43.80 18.47 -27.49
N GLU A 63 44.32 17.25 -27.51
CA GLU A 63 45.58 16.91 -26.84
C GLU A 63 46.57 16.33 -27.84
N CYS A 64 47.74 16.96 -27.97
CA CYS A 64 48.86 16.48 -28.80
C CYS A 64 50.03 16.09 -27.89
N LYS A 65 50.27 14.79 -27.73
CA LYS A 65 51.22 14.26 -26.73
C LYS A 65 52.24 13.34 -27.36
N LEU A 66 53.42 13.24 -26.75
CA LEU A 66 54.43 12.24 -27.14
C LEU A 66 53.93 10.83 -26.84
N GLY A 67 54.14 9.90 -27.78
CA GLY A 67 53.55 8.56 -27.78
C GLY A 67 54.46 7.42 -27.32
N ARG A 68 55.78 7.61 -27.27
CA ARG A 68 56.69 6.63 -26.68
C ARG A 68 56.88 6.91 -25.20
N VAL A 69 55.93 6.43 -24.40
CA VAL A 69 55.97 6.47 -22.93
C VAL A 69 56.07 5.05 -22.37
N ASP A 70 56.62 4.92 -21.16
CA ASP A 70 56.63 3.65 -20.42
C ASP A 70 55.18 3.22 -20.10
N ILE A 71 54.93 1.91 -20.03
CA ILE A 71 53.67 1.34 -19.53
C ILE A 71 53.39 1.86 -18.10
N ASN A 72 54.44 2.10 -17.33
CA ASN A 72 54.44 2.66 -15.98
C ASN A 72 54.74 4.17 -15.94
N LEU A 73 53.85 4.98 -16.49
CA LEU A 73 53.99 6.45 -16.45
C LEU A 73 53.77 7.04 -15.04
N GLY A 74 53.23 6.26 -14.09
CA GLY A 74 52.91 6.73 -12.73
C GLY A 74 51.79 7.77 -12.72
N SER A 75 51.83 8.77 -11.84
CA SER A 75 50.84 9.87 -11.80
C SER A 75 51.11 11.00 -12.81
N GLY A 76 52.11 10.84 -13.69
CA GLY A 76 52.52 11.86 -14.66
C GLY A 76 51.60 11.90 -15.89
N LYS A 77 51.51 13.08 -16.53
CA LYS A 77 50.91 13.23 -17.87
C LYS A 77 52.00 13.11 -18.93
N ALA A 78 51.67 12.53 -20.09
CA ALA A 78 52.58 12.55 -21.23
C ALA A 78 52.94 14.01 -21.61
N PRO A 79 54.19 14.30 -21.99
CA PRO A 79 54.60 15.64 -22.42
C PRO A 79 53.88 16.06 -23.70
N ASP A 80 53.67 17.37 -23.87
CA ASP A 80 53.23 17.93 -25.14
C ASP A 80 54.27 17.70 -26.24
N ASN A 81 53.83 17.43 -27.48
CA ASN A 81 54.74 17.21 -28.60
C ASN A 81 55.27 18.51 -29.25
N GLY A 82 54.73 19.67 -28.84
CA GLY A 82 55.15 20.98 -29.33
C GLY A 82 54.71 21.33 -30.76
N LEU A 83 53.85 20.51 -31.38
CA LEU A 83 53.31 20.72 -32.73
C LEU A 83 51.85 21.19 -32.66
N THR A 84 51.41 21.93 -33.67
CA THR A 84 49.97 22.21 -33.82
C THR A 84 49.19 20.91 -34.13
N PRO A 85 47.87 20.86 -33.88
CA PRO A 85 47.05 19.68 -34.23
C PRO A 85 47.14 19.31 -35.71
N GLU A 86 47.15 20.30 -36.61
CA GLU A 86 47.29 20.09 -38.06
C GLU A 86 48.66 19.49 -38.41
N GLU A 87 49.75 20.06 -37.91
CA GLU A 87 51.11 19.54 -38.12
C GLU A 87 51.25 18.14 -37.52
N THR A 88 50.66 17.89 -36.36
CA THR A 88 50.67 16.57 -35.70
C THR A 88 50.01 15.52 -36.59
N ILE A 89 48.84 15.80 -37.18
CA ILE A 89 48.15 14.84 -38.07
C ILE A 89 48.94 14.64 -39.37
N GLN A 90 49.48 15.71 -39.97
CA GLN A 90 50.25 15.62 -41.21
C GLN A 90 51.55 14.81 -41.03
N GLN A 91 52.20 14.94 -39.87
CA GLN A 91 53.47 14.28 -39.56
C GLN A 91 53.27 13.01 -38.69
N ILE A 92 52.03 12.54 -38.51
CA ILE A 92 51.71 11.49 -37.52
C ILE A 92 52.44 10.17 -37.77
N GLN A 93 52.88 9.92 -39.01
CA GLN A 93 53.69 8.75 -39.34
C GLN A 93 55.02 8.74 -38.56
N ASP A 94 55.66 9.91 -38.40
CA ASP A 94 57.06 10.01 -37.98
C ASP A 94 57.26 10.82 -36.68
N CYS A 95 56.28 11.64 -36.27
CA CYS A 95 56.42 12.56 -35.13
C CYS A 95 56.31 11.88 -33.74
N GLN A 96 56.22 10.54 -33.69
CA GLN A 96 56.15 9.73 -32.46
C GLN A 96 55.16 10.25 -31.41
N SER A 97 53.99 10.67 -31.87
CA SER A 97 52.98 11.34 -31.05
C SER A 97 51.62 10.65 -31.16
N TRP A 98 50.72 10.99 -30.25
CA TRP A 98 49.28 10.79 -30.43
C TRP A 98 48.53 12.10 -30.28
N LEU A 99 47.43 12.19 -31.00
CA LEU A 99 46.47 13.27 -30.98
C LEU A 99 45.11 12.71 -30.56
N LEU A 100 44.48 13.36 -29.59
CA LEU A 100 43.15 13.03 -29.10
C LEU A 100 42.23 14.23 -29.32
N LEU A 101 41.17 14.02 -30.09
CA LEU A 101 40.07 14.96 -30.29
C LEU A 101 38.92 14.53 -29.37
N LYS A 102 38.58 15.38 -28.41
CA LYS A 102 37.58 15.12 -27.36
C LYS A 102 36.24 15.75 -27.70
N ASN A 103 35.17 15.12 -27.27
CA ASN A 103 33.80 15.65 -27.37
C ASN A 103 33.43 16.10 -28.79
N VAL A 104 33.76 15.28 -29.78
CA VAL A 104 33.62 15.64 -31.20
C VAL A 104 32.15 15.81 -31.62
N GLU A 105 31.19 15.33 -30.82
CA GLU A 105 29.74 15.53 -30.96
C GLU A 105 29.29 17.01 -30.87
N VAL A 106 30.17 17.93 -30.52
CA VAL A 106 29.89 19.37 -30.66
C VAL A 106 29.65 19.74 -32.13
N ILE A 107 30.30 19.04 -33.06
CA ILE A 107 30.09 19.20 -34.50
C ILE A 107 28.97 18.25 -34.96
N GLU A 108 27.96 18.79 -35.64
CA GLU A 108 26.71 18.08 -35.96
C GLU A 108 26.93 16.78 -36.73
N GLU A 109 27.80 16.79 -37.75
CA GLU A 109 28.13 15.62 -38.58
C GLU A 109 28.68 14.45 -37.74
N TYR A 110 29.45 14.76 -36.71
CA TYR A 110 30.01 13.76 -35.79
C TYR A 110 29.01 13.37 -34.70
N ARG A 111 28.13 14.28 -34.28
CA ARG A 111 27.02 13.95 -33.37
C ARG A 111 26.12 12.89 -33.97
N GLU A 112 25.69 13.07 -35.22
CA GLU A 112 24.85 12.09 -35.92
C GLU A 112 25.53 10.72 -35.99
N LEU A 113 26.84 10.68 -36.27
CA LEU A 113 27.62 9.44 -36.28
C LEU A 113 27.66 8.77 -34.89
N ILE A 114 27.97 9.54 -33.84
CA ILE A 114 28.06 9.02 -32.47
C ILE A 114 26.70 8.54 -31.98
N ASP A 115 25.64 9.32 -32.20
CA ASP A 115 24.30 8.98 -31.78
C ASP A 115 23.76 7.76 -32.52
N SER A 116 24.06 7.59 -33.80
CA SER A 116 23.68 6.38 -34.53
C SER A 116 24.30 5.11 -33.93
N CYS A 117 25.53 5.18 -33.43
CA CYS A 117 26.20 4.06 -32.77
C CYS A 117 25.61 3.81 -31.37
N LEU A 118 25.45 4.87 -30.58
CA LEU A 118 24.98 4.79 -29.20
C LEU A 118 23.49 4.42 -29.10
N ASP A 119 22.66 4.78 -30.08
CA ASP A 119 21.25 4.38 -30.15
C ASP A 119 21.09 2.86 -30.33
N GLN A 120 21.97 2.24 -31.13
CA GLN A 120 22.01 0.78 -31.27
C GLN A 120 22.41 0.12 -29.96
N ILE A 121 23.45 0.64 -29.30
CA ILE A 121 23.92 0.14 -28.01
C ILE A 121 22.83 0.30 -26.96
N GLU A 122 22.17 1.46 -26.88
CA GLU A 122 21.08 1.72 -25.94
C GLU A 122 19.92 0.76 -26.17
N THR A 123 19.53 0.55 -27.44
CA THR A 123 18.43 -0.36 -27.79
C THR A 123 18.77 -1.81 -27.43
N ALA A 124 19.98 -2.26 -27.75
CA ALA A 124 20.41 -3.63 -27.46
C ALA A 124 20.63 -3.88 -25.95
N SER A 125 21.03 -2.85 -25.19
CA SER A 125 21.35 -2.97 -23.75
C SER A 125 20.18 -2.64 -22.81
N ARG A 126 18.96 -2.32 -23.29
CA ARG A 126 17.83 -1.90 -22.46
C ARG A 126 17.50 -2.82 -21.27
N GLY A 127 17.74 -4.13 -21.40
CA GLY A 127 17.48 -5.10 -20.33
C GLY A 127 18.51 -5.08 -19.20
N CYS A 128 19.76 -4.64 -19.46
CA CYS A 128 20.85 -4.63 -18.49
C CYS A 128 21.38 -3.23 -18.14
N ALA A 129 21.12 -2.22 -18.97
CA ALA A 129 21.55 -0.84 -18.80
C ALA A 129 20.43 0.13 -19.18
N SER A 130 19.89 0.85 -18.18
CA SER A 130 18.90 1.90 -18.39
C SER A 130 19.49 3.29 -18.14
N GLY A 131 18.89 4.29 -18.79
CA GLY A 131 19.20 5.70 -18.59
C GLY A 131 20.58 6.06 -19.12
N MET A 132 20.80 5.91 -20.43
CA MET A 132 22.04 6.35 -21.08
C MET A 132 22.10 7.88 -21.10
N TYR A 133 23.20 8.47 -20.65
CA TYR A 133 23.44 9.91 -20.70
C TYR A 133 24.95 10.19 -20.85
N LEU A 134 25.32 11.46 -21.08
CA LEU A 134 26.69 11.89 -21.33
C LEU A 134 27.34 11.11 -22.49
N ARG A 135 26.69 11.21 -23.66
CA ARG A 135 27.07 10.53 -24.90
C ARG A 135 28.19 11.31 -25.56
N GLU A 136 29.40 10.77 -25.54
CA GLU A 136 30.63 11.49 -25.92
C GLU A 136 31.44 10.67 -26.92
N GLY A 137 32.08 11.35 -27.87
CA GLY A 137 33.00 10.75 -28.84
C GLY A 137 34.42 11.29 -28.73
N PHE A 138 35.38 10.36 -28.79
CA PHE A 138 36.80 10.61 -28.71
C PHE A 138 37.51 10.00 -29.92
N ILE A 139 38.20 10.81 -30.73
CA ILE A 139 38.98 10.31 -31.87
C ILE A 139 40.47 10.34 -31.51
N ILE A 140 41.13 9.21 -31.64
CA ILE A 140 42.55 9.04 -31.35
C ILE A 140 43.29 8.76 -32.65
N VAL A 141 44.26 9.60 -32.99
CA VAL A 141 45.20 9.45 -34.10
C VAL A 141 46.59 9.24 -33.52
N SER A 142 47.34 8.22 -33.94
CA SER A 142 48.61 7.89 -33.29
C SER A 142 49.68 7.39 -34.25
N SER A 143 50.93 7.74 -33.95
CA SER A 143 52.11 7.22 -34.62
C SER A 143 52.29 5.71 -34.40
N PRO A 144 52.94 5.02 -35.35
CA PRO A 144 53.34 3.62 -35.20
C PRO A 144 54.05 3.33 -33.88
N GLY A 145 53.67 2.22 -33.22
CA GLY A 145 54.32 1.74 -31.99
C GLY A 145 54.06 2.56 -30.72
N THR A 146 53.18 3.56 -30.76
CA THR A 146 52.76 4.36 -29.58
C THR A 146 52.09 3.49 -28.52
N VAL A 147 52.36 3.78 -27.24
CA VAL A 147 51.82 3.06 -26.09
C VAL A 147 50.95 3.99 -25.24
N THR A 148 49.74 3.56 -24.92
CA THR A 148 48.92 4.15 -23.86
C THR A 148 49.20 3.39 -22.56
N PRO A 149 49.67 4.07 -21.48
CA PRO A 149 50.06 3.45 -20.21
C PRO A 149 48.95 2.65 -19.53
N TYR A 150 49.29 1.92 -18.46
CA TYR A 150 48.35 1.12 -17.67
C TYR A 150 47.43 2.00 -16.81
N HIS A 151 46.12 1.95 -17.06
CA HIS A 151 45.14 2.85 -16.42
C HIS A 151 43.71 2.26 -16.31
N LEU A 152 42.83 3.03 -15.65
CA LEU A 152 41.41 2.80 -15.47
C LEU A 152 40.58 3.94 -16.06
N ASP A 153 39.41 3.62 -16.61
CA ASP A 153 38.42 4.61 -17.04
C ASP A 153 37.09 4.52 -16.28
N PRO A 154 36.48 5.68 -15.93
CA PRO A 154 35.21 5.72 -15.22
C PRO A 154 33.97 5.59 -16.12
N GLU A 155 34.12 5.71 -17.44
CA GLU A 155 33.03 5.61 -18.42
C GLU A 155 32.80 4.17 -18.93
N ASN A 156 31.61 3.92 -19.49
CA ASN A 156 31.43 2.80 -20.42
C ASN A 156 32.05 3.20 -21.75
N ASN A 157 32.78 2.31 -22.41
CA ASN A 157 33.47 2.66 -23.65
C ASN A 157 33.40 1.52 -24.68
N PHE A 158 33.18 1.88 -25.94
CA PHE A 158 33.49 1.05 -27.09
C PHE A 158 34.58 1.71 -27.92
N LEU A 159 35.72 1.04 -28.06
CA LEU A 159 36.81 1.48 -28.92
C LEU A 159 36.66 0.83 -30.29
N LEU A 160 36.42 1.62 -31.32
CA LEU A 160 36.18 1.21 -32.71
C LEU A 160 37.42 1.53 -33.55
N GLN A 161 38.02 0.51 -34.17
CA GLN A 161 39.28 0.65 -34.90
C GLN A 161 39.02 1.01 -36.36
N ILE A 162 39.55 2.15 -36.81
CA ILE A 162 39.29 2.72 -38.14
C ILE A 162 40.42 2.45 -39.12
N ARG A 163 41.67 2.62 -38.68
CA ARG A 163 42.87 2.43 -39.51
C ARG A 163 44.02 1.89 -38.66
N GLY A 164 44.83 1.01 -39.26
CA GLY A 164 45.99 0.38 -38.61
C GLY A 164 45.58 -0.64 -37.53
N PRO A 165 46.44 -1.62 -37.21
CA PRO A 165 46.17 -2.56 -36.14
C PRO A 165 46.51 -1.97 -34.76
N LYS A 166 45.78 -2.42 -33.73
CA LYS A 166 45.96 -2.03 -32.33
C LYS A 166 45.88 -3.24 -31.40
N TYR A 167 46.74 -3.28 -30.40
CA TYR A 167 46.82 -4.35 -29.40
C TYR A 167 46.39 -3.80 -28.03
N VAL A 168 45.37 -4.40 -27.42
CA VAL A 168 44.84 -4.01 -26.12
C VAL A 168 45.06 -5.14 -25.12
N SER A 169 45.71 -4.85 -23.99
CA SER A 169 45.78 -5.77 -22.86
C SER A 169 44.83 -5.31 -21.76
N MET A 170 43.95 -6.18 -21.28
CA MET A 170 42.89 -5.84 -20.32
C MET A 170 42.72 -6.93 -19.25
N TRP A 171 42.31 -6.52 -18.05
CA TRP A 171 42.10 -7.40 -16.89
C TRP A 171 40.68 -7.29 -16.33
N ASP A 172 40.28 -8.27 -15.51
CA ASP A 172 38.96 -8.30 -14.86
C ASP A 172 38.76 -7.07 -13.95
N PRO A 173 37.68 -6.27 -14.14
CA PRO A 173 37.40 -5.07 -13.34
C PRO A 173 37.07 -5.37 -11.85
N THR A 174 36.89 -6.63 -11.49
CA THR A 174 36.61 -7.09 -10.13
C THR A 174 37.86 -7.62 -9.40
N ASP A 175 38.95 -7.87 -10.12
CA ASP A 175 40.19 -8.35 -9.52
C ASP A 175 40.90 -7.22 -8.75
N ARG A 176 40.95 -7.39 -7.43
CA ARG A 176 41.53 -6.41 -6.51
C ARG A 176 43.04 -6.55 -6.31
N VAL A 177 43.67 -7.56 -6.91
CA VAL A 177 45.13 -7.73 -6.94
C VAL A 177 45.74 -6.81 -8.00
N VAL A 178 45.13 -6.76 -9.19
CA VAL A 178 45.59 -5.92 -10.30
C VAL A 178 45.16 -4.45 -10.16
N ALA A 179 44.01 -4.19 -9.51
CA ALA A 179 43.55 -2.86 -9.16
C ALA A 179 42.92 -2.83 -7.76
N SER A 180 43.62 -2.25 -6.78
CA SER A 180 43.14 -2.15 -5.40
C SER A 180 41.83 -1.36 -5.29
N GLU A 181 41.05 -1.63 -4.24
CA GLU A 181 39.77 -0.92 -4.03
C GLU A 181 40.01 0.59 -3.82
N GLU A 182 41.10 0.95 -3.15
CA GLU A 182 41.54 2.33 -2.95
C GLU A 182 41.85 3.02 -4.30
N ALA A 183 42.52 2.33 -5.23
CA ALA A 183 42.82 2.90 -6.54
C ALA A 183 41.53 3.13 -7.38
N VAL A 184 40.57 2.20 -7.32
CA VAL A 184 39.25 2.37 -7.97
C VAL A 184 38.47 3.53 -7.33
N GLU A 185 38.54 3.68 -6.01
CA GLU A 185 37.93 4.80 -5.28
C GLU A 185 38.59 6.15 -5.60
N GLU A 186 39.91 6.19 -5.74
CA GLU A 186 40.70 7.37 -6.13
C GLU A 186 40.40 7.83 -7.55
N MET A 187 40.18 6.90 -8.49
CA MET A 187 39.73 7.23 -9.84
C MET A 187 38.45 8.09 -9.83
N PHE A 188 37.46 7.72 -9.00
CA PHE A 188 36.19 8.46 -8.91
C PHE A 188 36.25 9.72 -8.05
N THR A 189 37.30 9.93 -7.25
CA THR A 189 37.38 11.03 -6.27
C THR A 189 38.47 12.05 -6.58
N ALA A 190 39.69 11.58 -6.86
CA ALA A 190 40.86 12.40 -7.18
C ALA A 190 41.15 12.45 -8.68
N GLY A 191 40.49 11.61 -9.49
CA GLY A 191 40.71 11.55 -10.94
C GLY A 191 42.03 10.87 -11.33
N GLN A 192 42.70 10.20 -10.39
CA GLN A 192 43.91 9.43 -10.66
C GLN A 192 43.54 8.12 -11.36
N ARG A 193 43.96 8.00 -12.64
CA ARG A 193 43.61 6.87 -13.51
C ARG A 193 44.73 5.87 -13.72
N CYS A 194 45.98 6.33 -13.70
CA CYS A 194 47.13 5.48 -13.98
C CYS A 194 47.48 4.58 -12.78
N LEU A 195 47.80 3.33 -13.08
CA LEU A 195 48.17 2.29 -12.12
C LEU A 195 49.63 1.87 -12.32
N GLU A 196 50.19 1.19 -11.33
CA GLU A 196 51.49 0.53 -11.46
C GLU A 196 51.30 -0.88 -12.04
N TYR A 197 51.80 -1.09 -13.25
CA TYR A 197 51.88 -2.37 -13.92
C TYR A 197 53.06 -3.19 -13.42
N LYS A 198 52.80 -4.46 -13.09
CA LYS A 198 53.84 -5.44 -12.72
C LYS A 198 53.85 -6.54 -13.77
N GLU A 199 55.04 -7.01 -14.16
CA GLU A 199 55.18 -8.07 -15.16
C GLU A 199 54.40 -9.34 -14.81
N ALA A 200 54.24 -9.64 -13.52
CA ALA A 200 53.42 -10.76 -13.03
C ALA A 200 51.95 -10.70 -13.50
N TYR A 201 51.43 -9.51 -13.81
CA TYR A 201 50.04 -9.35 -14.28
C TYR A 201 49.86 -9.86 -15.72
N ALA A 202 50.93 -9.99 -16.51
CA ALA A 202 50.86 -10.49 -17.88
C ALA A 202 50.21 -11.89 -17.97
N ALA A 203 50.40 -12.74 -16.96
CA ALA A 203 49.89 -14.12 -16.94
C ALA A 203 48.36 -14.23 -16.78
N VAL A 204 47.70 -13.17 -16.28
CA VAL A 204 46.26 -13.14 -15.98
C VAL A 204 45.49 -12.13 -16.84
N GLY A 205 46.17 -11.40 -17.72
CA GLY A 205 45.56 -10.43 -18.62
C GLY A 205 45.16 -11.06 -19.95
N GLU A 206 44.07 -10.55 -20.53
CA GLU A 206 43.61 -10.93 -21.86
C GLU A 206 44.14 -9.94 -22.90
N GLN A 207 44.65 -10.46 -24.03
CA GLN A 207 45.17 -9.64 -25.13
C GLN A 207 44.22 -9.69 -26.32
N PHE A 208 43.87 -8.52 -26.83
CA PHE A 208 43.01 -8.35 -27.99
C PHE A 208 43.78 -7.65 -29.11
N GLU A 209 43.78 -8.25 -30.30
CA GLU A 209 44.14 -7.58 -31.54
C GLU A 209 42.89 -6.98 -32.18
N LEU A 210 42.95 -5.70 -32.55
CA LEU A 210 41.90 -4.95 -33.23
C LEU A 210 42.40 -4.52 -34.61
N LEU A 211 41.75 -5.06 -35.64
CA LEU A 211 41.95 -4.68 -37.03
C LEU A 211 40.92 -3.61 -37.47
N PRO A 212 41.17 -2.88 -38.57
CA PRO A 212 40.17 -1.97 -39.13
C PRO A 212 38.81 -2.65 -39.34
N GLY A 213 37.74 -2.06 -38.81
CA GLY A 213 36.39 -2.62 -38.84
C GLY A 213 36.00 -3.45 -37.60
N GLU A 214 36.91 -3.59 -36.64
CA GLU A 214 36.64 -4.25 -35.36
C GLU A 214 36.58 -3.26 -34.20
N GLY A 215 35.70 -3.53 -33.24
CA GLY A 215 35.59 -2.78 -32.00
C GLY A 215 35.73 -3.66 -30.76
N LEU A 216 35.98 -3.03 -29.61
CA LEU A 216 36.11 -3.69 -28.32
C LEU A 216 35.34 -2.93 -27.24
N HIS A 217 34.53 -3.64 -26.47
CA HIS A 217 33.85 -3.10 -25.28
C HIS A 217 34.78 -3.10 -24.07
N PHE A 218 34.83 -1.96 -23.36
CA PHE A 218 35.60 -1.74 -22.15
C PHE A 218 34.63 -1.60 -20.95
N PRO A 219 34.60 -2.58 -20.04
CA PRO A 219 33.86 -2.46 -18.80
C PRO A 219 34.35 -1.31 -17.92
N ILE A 220 33.44 -0.69 -17.16
CA ILE A 220 33.79 0.38 -16.22
C ILE A 220 34.87 -0.08 -15.23
N ALA A 221 35.94 0.72 -15.12
CA ALA A 221 37.10 0.47 -14.27
C ALA A 221 37.82 -0.85 -14.58
N ALA A 222 37.80 -1.31 -15.83
CA ALA A 222 38.67 -2.39 -16.28
C ALA A 222 40.11 -1.87 -16.44
N PRO A 223 41.11 -2.42 -15.71
CA PRO A 223 42.50 -2.06 -15.90
C PRO A 223 42.96 -2.44 -17.30
N HIS A 224 43.66 -1.55 -18.00
CA HIS A 224 44.13 -1.84 -19.35
C HIS A 224 45.31 -0.96 -19.79
N TRP A 225 46.04 -1.41 -20.81
CA TRP A 225 47.02 -0.63 -21.57
C TRP A 225 46.96 -0.99 -23.06
N VAL A 226 47.42 -0.10 -23.94
CA VAL A 226 47.24 -0.23 -25.39
C VAL A 226 48.54 0.02 -26.13
N LYS A 227 48.80 -0.74 -27.21
CA LYS A 227 49.93 -0.55 -28.13
C LYS A 227 49.47 -0.50 -29.57
N ASN A 228 49.88 0.52 -30.30
CA ASN A 228 49.61 0.60 -31.75
C ASN A 228 50.61 -0.25 -32.54
N GLY A 229 50.16 -0.80 -33.66
CA GLY A 229 50.99 -1.57 -34.59
C GLY A 229 51.96 -0.71 -35.41
N PRO A 230 52.50 -1.27 -36.51
CA PRO A 230 53.54 -0.61 -37.32
C PRO A 230 53.00 0.48 -38.26
N GLU A 231 51.69 0.70 -38.31
CA GLU A 231 51.05 1.69 -39.18
C GLU A 231 50.41 2.84 -38.38
N ILE A 232 50.01 3.92 -39.06
CA ILE A 232 49.19 4.98 -38.47
C ILE A 232 47.90 4.36 -37.93
N SER A 233 47.65 4.55 -36.63
CA SER A 233 46.41 4.10 -36.00
C SER A 233 45.40 5.25 -35.93
N VAL A 234 44.17 4.98 -36.35
CA VAL A 234 43.00 5.85 -36.10
C VAL A 234 41.93 5.01 -35.41
N SER A 235 41.37 5.51 -34.31
CA SER A 235 40.27 4.85 -33.61
C SER A 235 39.26 5.86 -33.09
N LEU A 236 37.98 5.49 -33.12
CA LEU A 236 36.87 6.21 -32.52
C LEU A 236 36.45 5.51 -31.23
N SER A 237 36.57 6.19 -30.10
CA SER A 237 36.07 5.74 -28.81
C SER A 237 34.75 6.44 -28.53
N ILE A 238 33.67 5.66 -28.36
CA ILE A 238 32.35 6.18 -27.98
C ILE A 238 32.08 5.82 -26.53
N THR A 239 31.78 6.82 -25.72
CA THR A 239 31.60 6.66 -24.28
C THR A 239 30.26 7.18 -23.80
N PHE A 240 29.76 6.58 -22.72
CA PHE A 240 28.51 6.99 -22.12
C PHE A 240 28.42 6.58 -20.65
N ARG A 241 27.46 7.18 -19.96
CA ARG A 241 27.09 6.83 -18.59
C ARG A 241 25.69 6.26 -18.52
N THR A 242 25.47 5.46 -17.49
CA THR A 242 24.20 4.78 -17.18
C THR A 242 23.82 5.00 -15.72
N ASP A 243 22.57 4.74 -15.36
CA ASP A 243 22.14 4.74 -13.95
C ASP A 243 23.00 3.83 -13.06
N TYR A 244 23.45 2.70 -13.63
CA TYR A 244 24.35 1.76 -12.97
C TYR A 244 25.72 2.40 -12.68
N SER A 245 26.34 3.03 -13.68
CA SER A 245 27.63 3.71 -13.52
C SER A 245 27.57 4.84 -12.48
N ALA A 246 26.48 5.61 -12.46
CA ALA A 246 26.24 6.71 -11.52
C ALA A 246 26.12 6.21 -10.07
N ARG A 247 25.42 5.08 -9.89
CA ARG A 247 25.28 4.41 -8.60
C ARG A 247 26.63 3.89 -8.11
N ARG A 248 27.38 3.22 -8.98
CA ARG A 248 28.71 2.67 -8.67
C ARG A 248 29.67 3.79 -8.22
N GLU A 249 29.78 4.86 -9.01
CA GLU A 249 30.58 6.05 -8.67
C GLU A 249 30.18 6.65 -7.31
N SER A 250 28.88 6.85 -7.08
CA SER A 250 28.38 7.44 -5.83
C SER A 250 28.77 6.61 -4.59
N LEU A 251 28.78 5.29 -4.73
CA LEU A 251 29.14 4.37 -3.65
C LEU A 251 30.64 4.33 -3.40
N HIS A 252 31.48 4.29 -4.43
CA HIS A 252 32.93 4.37 -4.27
C HIS A 252 33.35 5.71 -3.64
N ARG A 253 32.76 6.83 -4.07
CA ARG A 253 33.01 8.14 -3.44
C ARG A 253 32.63 8.18 -1.95
N LEU A 254 31.54 7.51 -1.55
CA LEU A 254 31.17 7.40 -0.14
C LEU A 254 32.13 6.49 0.62
N ASN A 255 32.45 5.31 0.08
CA ASN A 255 33.38 4.38 0.71
C ASN A 255 34.75 5.04 0.95
N HIS A 256 35.27 5.78 -0.03
CA HIS A 256 36.50 6.56 0.10
C HIS A 256 36.46 7.52 1.30
N LYS A 257 35.35 8.26 1.45
CA LYS A 257 35.15 9.17 2.60
C LYS A 257 35.10 8.42 3.93
N LEU A 258 34.36 7.31 3.99
CA LEU A 258 34.25 6.49 5.20
C LEU A 258 35.62 5.92 5.61
N ARG A 259 36.42 5.47 4.64
CA ARG A 259 37.80 4.99 4.86
C ARG A 259 38.72 6.09 5.38
N LYS A 260 38.64 7.30 4.81
CA LYS A 260 39.34 8.47 5.35
C LYS A 260 38.93 8.84 6.77
N MET A 261 37.71 8.49 7.18
CA MET A 261 37.22 8.66 8.57
C MET A 261 37.60 7.49 9.49
N GLY A 262 38.43 6.54 9.05
CA GLY A 262 38.87 5.39 9.83
C GLY A 262 37.88 4.21 9.86
N LEU A 263 36.77 4.27 9.11
CA LEU A 263 35.80 3.19 9.01
C LEU A 263 36.20 2.18 7.92
N ARG A 264 35.71 0.95 8.02
CA ARG A 264 35.94 -0.13 7.04
C ARG A 264 34.64 -0.50 6.30
N PRO A 265 34.19 0.31 5.33
CA PRO A 265 32.97 0.01 4.58
C PRO A 265 33.16 -1.23 3.70
N SER A 266 32.06 -1.95 3.43
CA SER A 266 32.09 -3.06 2.45
C SER A 266 32.26 -2.53 1.02
N SER A 267 33.09 -3.22 0.23
CA SER A 267 33.25 -2.98 -1.21
C SER A 267 31.93 -3.07 -1.97
N PHE A 268 31.84 -2.35 -3.08
CA PHE A 268 30.68 -2.36 -3.96
C PHE A 268 30.44 -3.77 -4.52
N GLY A 269 29.18 -4.22 -4.53
CA GLY A 269 28.77 -5.52 -5.07
C GLY A 269 28.79 -6.68 -4.07
N VAL A 270 29.50 -6.57 -2.94
CA VAL A 270 29.58 -7.65 -1.92
C VAL A 270 28.25 -7.84 -1.18
N SER A 271 27.50 -6.76 -0.95
CA SER A 271 26.24 -6.82 -0.19
C SER A 271 25.19 -5.90 -0.80
N PRO A 272 24.24 -6.45 -1.58
CA PRO A 272 23.24 -5.65 -2.30
C PRO A 272 22.39 -4.74 -1.40
N TRP A 273 22.06 -5.22 -0.19
CA TRP A 273 21.27 -4.45 0.78
C TRP A 273 22.07 -3.30 1.42
N ARG A 274 23.36 -3.52 1.74
CA ARG A 274 24.24 -2.46 2.27
C ARG A 274 24.47 -1.39 1.22
N ASP A 275 24.66 -1.80 -0.03
CA ASP A 275 24.80 -0.86 -1.15
C ASP A 275 23.51 -0.08 -1.42
N ALA A 276 22.33 -0.71 -1.28
CA ALA A 276 21.06 -0.01 -1.36
C ALA A 276 20.88 1.02 -0.22
N ALA A 277 21.26 0.68 1.01
CA ALA A 277 21.22 1.58 2.15
C ALA A 277 22.20 2.76 1.99
N LYS A 278 23.48 2.48 1.65
CA LYS A 278 24.50 3.48 1.36
C LYS A 278 24.07 4.41 0.22
N TYR A 279 23.52 3.86 -0.86
CA TYR A 279 23.09 4.65 -2.01
C TYR A 279 21.90 5.54 -1.67
N SER A 280 20.94 5.03 -0.90
CA SER A 280 19.81 5.82 -0.40
C SER A 280 20.28 6.99 0.48
N PHE A 281 21.31 6.77 1.29
CA PHE A 281 21.95 7.81 2.09
C PHE A 281 22.64 8.88 1.22
N VAL A 282 23.47 8.48 0.25
CA VAL A 282 24.13 9.42 -0.68
C VAL A 282 23.12 10.24 -1.48
N ARG A 283 22.07 9.59 -2.00
CA ARG A 283 20.99 10.27 -2.72
C ARG A 283 20.25 11.27 -1.83
N GLY A 284 20.07 10.94 -0.54
CA GLY A 284 19.52 11.86 0.45
C GLY A 284 20.40 13.06 0.77
N ILE A 285 21.73 12.97 0.55
CA ILE A 285 22.69 14.04 0.88
C ILE A 285 23.04 14.93 -0.32
N ARG A 286 22.99 14.41 -1.56
CA ARG A 286 23.44 15.13 -2.78
C ARG A 286 22.38 15.92 -3.53
N ALA A 287 21.10 15.87 -3.14
CA ALA A 287 20.07 16.67 -3.80
C ALA A 287 20.38 18.18 -3.62
N PRO A 288 20.48 18.97 -4.72
CA PRO A 288 20.64 20.41 -4.61
C PRO A 288 19.43 21.00 -3.88
N VAL A 289 19.70 22.01 -3.03
CA VAL A 289 18.63 22.83 -2.45
C VAL A 289 18.04 23.62 -3.60
N ALA A 290 16.95 23.12 -4.17
CA ALA A 290 16.21 23.88 -5.17
C ALA A 290 15.76 25.18 -4.51
N THR A 291 16.22 26.32 -5.03
CA THR A 291 15.66 27.65 -4.72
C THR A 291 14.29 27.80 -5.41
N SER A 292 13.40 26.81 -5.23
CA SER A 292 12.03 26.83 -5.73
C SER A 292 11.08 27.16 -4.61
N THR A 293 10.10 28.00 -4.94
CA THR A 293 8.98 28.45 -4.12
C THR A 293 8.38 27.32 -3.27
N LEU A 294 8.62 27.34 -1.96
CA LEU A 294 7.96 26.47 -1.00
C LEU A 294 6.44 26.53 -1.23
N SER A 295 5.83 25.39 -1.59
CA SER A 295 4.37 25.27 -1.62
C SER A 295 3.87 25.49 -0.20
N ARG A 296 3.28 26.66 0.05
CA ARG A 296 2.88 27.04 1.41
C ARG A 296 1.75 26.16 1.95
N GLY A 297 0.86 25.68 1.06
CA GLY A 297 -0.17 24.69 1.38
C GLY A 297 -1.21 25.15 2.41
N TRP A 298 -1.47 26.46 2.52
CA TRP A 298 -2.45 27.04 3.44
C TRP A 298 -3.88 26.52 3.17
N LEU A 299 -4.67 26.26 4.22
CA LEU A 299 -6.08 25.88 4.06
C LEU A 299 -6.91 27.05 3.57
N ARG A 300 -6.61 28.25 4.09
CA ARG A 300 -7.31 29.50 3.77
C ARG A 300 -6.31 30.59 3.42
N ASP A 301 -5.52 31.03 4.41
CA ASP A 301 -4.53 32.09 4.30
C ASP A 301 -3.54 31.97 5.47
N ALA A 302 -2.36 32.59 5.33
CA ALA A 302 -1.31 32.47 6.34
C ALA A 302 -1.75 32.91 7.74
N THR A 303 -2.59 33.93 7.85
CA THR A 303 -3.07 34.45 9.14
C THR A 303 -3.96 33.44 9.83
N PHE A 304 -4.96 32.90 9.14
CA PHE A 304 -5.84 31.87 9.67
C PHE A 304 -5.07 30.62 10.08
N ASP A 305 -4.21 30.13 9.18
CA ASP A 305 -3.48 28.87 9.38
C ASP A 305 -2.42 28.97 10.49
N LEU A 306 -1.71 30.11 10.62
CA LEU A 306 -0.79 30.33 11.74
C LEU A 306 -1.51 30.42 13.09
N ASN A 307 -2.71 31.01 13.12
CA ASN A 307 -3.53 31.02 14.34
C ASN A 307 -3.98 29.59 14.71
N LEU A 308 -4.45 28.80 13.74
CA LEU A 308 -4.88 27.42 13.95
C LEU A 308 -3.74 26.50 14.44
N ILE A 309 -2.54 26.65 13.85
CA ILE A 309 -1.42 25.76 14.09
C ILE A 309 -0.60 26.20 15.30
N VAL A 310 -0.13 27.45 15.32
CA VAL A 310 0.91 27.94 16.24
C VAL A 310 0.29 28.60 17.47
N VAL A 311 -0.62 29.57 17.28
CA VAL A 311 -1.19 30.32 18.41
C VAL A 311 -1.96 29.40 19.35
N VAL A 312 -2.80 28.51 18.80
CA VAL A 312 -3.52 27.53 19.62
C VAL A 312 -2.57 26.59 20.38
N ALA A 313 -1.47 26.16 19.76
CA ALA A 313 -0.47 25.34 20.44
C ALA A 313 0.23 26.09 21.59
N ILE A 314 0.58 27.37 21.38
CA ILE A 314 1.18 28.21 22.42
C ILE A 314 0.21 28.38 23.60
N VAL A 315 -1.06 28.69 23.35
CA VAL A 315 -2.07 28.84 24.40
C VAL A 315 -2.23 27.55 25.21
N ALA A 316 -2.26 26.40 24.53
CA ALA A 316 -2.34 25.10 25.19
C ALA A 316 -1.09 24.75 26.01
N LEU A 317 0.11 25.07 25.52
CA LEU A 317 1.34 24.84 26.29
C LEU A 317 1.43 25.78 27.50
N LEU A 318 1.04 27.05 27.33
CA LEU A 318 0.98 28.03 28.41
C LEU A 318 -0.01 27.64 29.50
N SER A 319 -1.18 27.09 29.15
CA SER A 319 -2.14 26.60 30.16
C SER A 319 -1.54 25.46 30.98
N GLY A 320 -0.79 24.55 30.36
CA GLY A 320 -0.02 23.51 31.06
C GLY A 320 1.06 24.10 31.96
N VAL A 321 1.89 25.02 31.46
CA VAL A 321 2.95 25.65 32.25
C VAL A 321 2.38 26.38 33.48
N VAL A 322 1.31 27.17 33.30
CA VAL A 322 0.66 27.89 34.41
C VAL A 322 0.14 26.93 35.47
N THR A 323 -0.49 25.82 35.07
CA THR A 323 -1.07 24.86 36.01
C THR A 323 -0.04 23.92 36.66
N VAL A 324 1.12 23.71 36.02
CA VAL A 324 2.26 23.03 36.64
C VAL A 324 2.96 23.93 37.67
N ILE A 325 3.13 25.23 37.38
CA ILE A 325 3.80 26.19 38.28
C ILE A 325 2.87 26.57 39.44
N GLU A 326 1.60 26.85 39.15
CA GLU A 326 0.59 27.27 40.13
C GLU A 326 -0.64 26.33 40.06
N PRO A 327 -0.61 25.18 40.74
CA PRO A 327 -1.70 24.19 40.72
C PRO A 327 -3.06 24.74 41.16
N ASP A 328 -3.08 25.75 42.04
CA ASP A 328 -4.32 26.40 42.52
C ASP A 328 -5.09 27.10 41.40
N LEU A 329 -4.42 27.46 40.31
CA LEU A 329 -5.05 28.05 39.13
C LEU A 329 -5.72 27.01 38.21
N PHE A 330 -5.54 25.71 38.46
CA PHE A 330 -6.09 24.65 37.61
C PHE A 330 -7.61 24.79 37.42
N ALA A 331 -8.36 25.00 38.51
CA ALA A 331 -9.81 25.13 38.44
C ALA A 331 -10.25 26.33 37.59
N TRP A 332 -9.51 27.45 37.65
CA TRP A 332 -9.79 28.64 36.87
C TRP A 332 -9.46 28.46 35.38
N VAL A 333 -8.31 27.84 35.08
CA VAL A 333 -7.93 27.53 33.70
C VAL A 333 -8.91 26.53 33.08
N LEU A 334 -9.31 25.50 33.83
CA LEU A 334 -10.33 24.54 33.41
C LEU A 334 -11.69 25.22 33.22
N PHE A 335 -12.09 26.14 34.11
CA PHE A 335 -13.33 26.89 33.94
C PHE A 335 -13.33 27.71 32.66
N ILE A 336 -12.23 28.41 32.37
CA ILE A 336 -12.06 29.20 31.13
C ILE A 336 -12.11 28.28 29.91
N ASP A 337 -11.37 27.16 29.92
CA ASP A 337 -11.40 26.17 28.83
C ASP A 337 -12.81 25.62 28.62
N VAL A 338 -13.45 25.08 29.65
CA VAL A 338 -14.77 24.46 29.56
C VAL A 338 -15.83 25.48 29.10
N TRP A 339 -15.82 26.70 29.64
CA TRP A 339 -16.81 27.71 29.31
C TRP A 339 -16.60 28.31 27.92
N PHE A 340 -15.36 28.65 27.56
CA PHE A 340 -15.05 29.34 26.30
C PHE A 340 -14.80 28.40 25.12
N LEU A 341 -14.14 27.26 25.36
CA LEU A 341 -13.71 26.32 24.33
C LEU A 341 -14.52 25.01 24.36
N GLY A 342 -14.66 24.35 25.51
CA GLY A 342 -15.27 23.02 25.64
C GLY A 342 -16.76 22.96 25.27
N TYR A 343 -17.58 23.83 25.86
CA TYR A 343 -19.01 23.85 25.53
C TYR A 343 -19.26 24.29 24.08
N HIS A 344 -18.50 25.29 23.65
CA HIS A 344 -18.53 25.81 22.29
C HIS A 344 -18.10 24.74 21.26
N HIS A 345 -17.10 23.92 21.58
CA HIS A 345 -16.64 22.80 20.76
C HIS A 345 -17.79 21.83 20.45
N VAL A 346 -18.55 21.40 21.47
CA VAL A 346 -19.72 20.53 21.31
C VAL A 346 -20.82 21.21 20.48
N ALA A 347 -21.15 22.46 20.77
CA ALA A 347 -22.19 23.19 20.03
C ALA A 347 -21.83 23.37 18.55
N SER A 348 -20.56 23.57 18.23
CA SER A 348 -20.09 23.70 16.84
C SER A 348 -20.38 22.44 16.02
N THR A 349 -20.31 21.24 16.59
CA THR A 349 -20.72 19.98 15.91
C THR A 349 -22.18 20.02 15.43
N PHE A 350 -23.07 20.61 16.22
CA PHE A 350 -24.50 20.70 15.86
C PHE A 350 -24.79 21.70 14.75
N THR A 351 -23.92 22.70 14.53
CA THR A 351 -24.02 23.62 13.37
C THR A 351 -24.02 22.87 12.04
N ARG A 352 -23.44 21.67 11.99
CA ARG A 352 -23.43 20.81 10.81
C ARG A 352 -24.65 19.88 10.71
N LEU A 353 -25.24 19.51 11.85
CA LEU A 353 -26.25 18.46 11.93
C LEU A 353 -27.69 18.97 11.84
N ALA A 354 -28.00 20.09 12.49
CA ALA A 354 -29.39 20.44 12.80
C ALA A 354 -29.82 21.85 12.37
N PHE A 355 -28.89 22.67 11.86
CA PHE A 355 -29.18 24.06 11.53
C PHE A 355 -29.82 24.28 10.15
N ASP A 356 -30.01 23.20 9.38
CA ASP A 356 -30.84 23.21 8.18
C ASP A 356 -31.63 21.90 8.03
N ALA A 357 -32.83 21.97 7.45
CA ALA A 357 -33.78 20.86 7.38
C ALA A 357 -33.27 19.66 6.54
N GLU A 358 -32.32 19.88 5.63
CA GLU A 358 -31.70 18.82 4.85
C GLU A 358 -30.68 18.05 5.71
N SER A 359 -29.79 18.77 6.39
CA SER A 359 -28.82 18.16 7.31
C SER A 359 -29.51 17.41 8.45
N PHE A 360 -30.60 17.97 9.01
CA PHE A 360 -31.37 17.32 10.08
C PHE A 360 -32.01 16.02 9.60
N ARG A 361 -32.62 16.01 8.41
CA ARG A 361 -33.19 14.79 7.83
C ARG A 361 -32.14 13.72 7.57
N GLN A 362 -30.97 14.11 7.06
CA GLN A 362 -29.87 13.19 6.78
C GLN A 362 -29.29 12.56 8.05
N HIS A 363 -29.28 13.29 9.17
CA HIS A 363 -28.61 12.88 10.40
C HIS A 363 -29.59 12.68 11.57
N ARG A 364 -30.88 12.47 11.28
CA ARG A 364 -31.95 12.37 12.29
C ARG A 364 -31.64 11.35 13.39
N PHE A 365 -31.05 10.21 13.03
CA PHE A 365 -30.61 9.21 14.00
C PHE A 365 -29.57 9.78 14.99
N LEU A 366 -28.56 10.49 14.49
CA LEU A 366 -27.49 11.06 15.32
C LEU A 366 -27.98 12.17 16.26
N VAL A 367 -29.01 12.91 15.87
CA VAL A 367 -29.53 14.05 16.65
C VAL A 367 -30.62 13.65 17.65
N VAL A 368 -31.47 12.68 17.30
CA VAL A 368 -32.67 12.35 18.10
C VAL A 368 -32.50 11.04 18.87
N GLN A 369 -32.08 9.98 18.19
CA GLN A 369 -32.09 8.62 18.75
C GLN A 369 -30.79 8.30 19.49
N LEU A 370 -29.65 8.71 18.93
CA LEU A 370 -28.33 8.45 19.51
C LEU A 370 -28.14 9.05 20.91
N PRO A 371 -28.55 10.30 21.24
CA PRO A 371 -28.41 10.83 22.60
C PRO A 371 -29.12 9.96 23.65
N ILE A 372 -30.30 9.43 23.32
CA ILE A 372 -31.08 8.56 24.22
C ILE A 372 -30.35 7.24 24.43
N ILE A 373 -29.81 6.65 23.36
CA ILE A 373 -29.03 5.40 23.44
C ILE A 373 -27.77 5.62 24.28
N VAL A 374 -27.05 6.71 24.07
CA VAL A 374 -25.83 7.04 24.81
C VAL A 374 -26.16 7.29 26.28
N LEU A 375 -27.23 8.03 26.58
CA LEU A 375 -27.71 8.24 27.94
C LEU A 375 -28.04 6.91 28.64
N ALA A 376 -28.88 6.08 28.01
CA ALA A 376 -29.28 4.80 28.57
C ALA A 376 -28.07 3.86 28.81
N THR A 377 -27.15 3.80 27.85
CA THR A 377 -25.94 2.97 27.95
C THR A 377 -25.00 3.47 29.05
N THR A 378 -24.80 4.79 29.13
CA THR A 378 -23.92 5.39 30.14
C THR A 378 -24.49 5.21 31.54
N LEU A 379 -25.79 5.40 31.72
CA LEU A 379 -26.50 5.13 32.97
C LEU A 379 -26.39 3.65 33.36
N ALA A 380 -26.72 2.74 32.45
CA ALA A 380 -26.64 1.30 32.71
C ALA A 380 -25.22 0.86 33.10
N LEU A 381 -24.19 1.34 32.40
CA LEU A 381 -22.79 1.03 32.70
C LEU A 381 -22.36 1.57 34.07
N THR A 382 -22.76 2.80 34.38
CA THR A 382 -22.46 3.44 35.67
C THR A 382 -23.14 2.72 36.83
N MET A 383 -24.40 2.31 36.65
CA MET A 383 -25.14 1.54 37.66
C MET A 383 -24.60 0.13 37.85
N ALA A 384 -24.11 -0.51 36.78
CA ALA A 384 -23.59 -1.88 36.85
C ALA A 384 -22.18 -1.97 37.44
N VAL A 385 -21.31 -0.98 37.17
CA VAL A 385 -19.87 -1.07 37.42
C VAL A 385 -19.35 0.00 38.40
N GLY A 386 -20.09 1.10 38.56
CA GLY A 386 -19.73 2.25 39.39
C GLY A 386 -19.21 3.46 38.58
N TYR A 387 -19.09 4.62 39.24
CA TYR A 387 -18.76 5.90 38.59
C TYR A 387 -17.36 5.99 38.01
N TRP A 388 -16.39 5.23 38.53
CA TRP A 388 -15.00 5.18 38.04
C TRP A 388 -14.90 4.77 36.55
N VAL A 389 -15.91 4.09 36.02
CA VAL A 389 -15.95 3.66 34.61
C VAL A 389 -16.01 4.85 33.65
N LEU A 390 -16.61 5.97 34.06
CA LEU A 390 -16.77 7.16 33.23
C LEU A 390 -15.44 7.86 32.91
N PRO A 391 -14.62 8.28 33.90
CA PRO A 391 -13.31 8.87 33.62
C PRO A 391 -12.37 7.87 32.95
N THR A 392 -12.51 6.57 33.23
CA THR A 392 -11.73 5.51 32.57
C THR A 392 -12.03 5.42 31.07
N VAL A 393 -13.30 5.28 30.70
CA VAL A 393 -13.72 5.24 29.28
C VAL A 393 -13.37 6.55 28.60
N TYR A 394 -13.58 7.69 29.26
CA TYR A 394 -13.23 9.00 28.73
C TYR A 394 -11.73 9.10 28.45
N LEU A 395 -10.86 8.76 29.41
CA LEU A 395 -9.40 8.78 29.27
C LEU A 395 -8.92 7.92 28.08
N TYR A 396 -9.46 6.72 27.90
CA TYR A 396 -9.04 5.85 26.79
C TYR A 396 -9.71 6.21 25.44
N TRP A 397 -10.80 6.95 25.44
CA TRP A 397 -11.43 7.39 24.19
C TRP A 397 -10.86 8.73 23.71
N GLN A 398 -10.53 9.65 24.60
CA GLN A 398 -10.09 11.01 24.24
C GLN A 398 -8.83 11.01 23.37
N TRP A 399 -7.81 10.21 23.69
CA TRP A 399 -6.56 10.19 22.90
C TRP A 399 -6.84 9.79 21.45
N PHE A 400 -7.70 8.79 21.25
CA PHE A 400 -8.06 8.29 19.93
C PHE A 400 -8.89 9.33 19.17
N HIS A 401 -9.85 9.98 19.85
CA HIS A 401 -10.67 11.03 19.27
C HIS A 401 -9.81 12.23 18.81
N TYR A 402 -8.94 12.75 19.67
CA TYR A 402 -8.03 13.87 19.36
C TYR A 402 -7.07 13.53 18.22
N THR A 403 -6.53 12.31 18.21
CA THR A 403 -5.68 11.81 17.13
C THR A 403 -6.46 11.69 15.82
N ARG A 404 -7.73 11.25 15.88
CA ARG A 404 -8.57 11.08 14.69
C ARG A 404 -8.97 12.42 14.07
N GLN A 405 -9.23 13.43 14.89
CA GLN A 405 -9.38 14.82 14.43
C GLN A 405 -8.09 15.30 13.78
N SER A 406 -6.95 15.09 14.45
CA SER A 406 -5.64 15.52 13.93
C SER A 406 -5.35 14.92 12.57
N TYR A 407 -5.66 13.63 12.39
CA TYR A 407 -5.60 12.96 11.10
C TYR A 407 -6.50 13.63 10.03
N GLY A 408 -7.72 14.05 10.40
CA GLY A 408 -8.62 14.75 9.47
C GLY A 408 -8.05 16.10 8.99
N ILE A 409 -7.50 16.89 9.92
CA ILE A 409 -6.90 18.20 9.63
C ILE A 409 -5.62 18.04 8.81
N GLU A 410 -4.74 17.09 9.17
CA GLU A 410 -3.55 16.71 8.40
C GLU A 410 -3.89 16.39 6.94
N ARG A 411 -4.95 15.59 6.71
CA ARG A 411 -5.40 15.22 5.35
C ARG A 411 -5.87 16.44 4.55
N CYS A 412 -6.46 17.45 5.19
CA CYS A 412 -6.84 18.69 4.51
C CYS A 412 -5.60 19.51 4.12
N TYR A 413 -4.64 19.70 5.03
CA TYR A 413 -3.39 20.38 4.71
C TYR A 413 -2.62 19.70 3.59
N ARG A 414 -2.57 18.36 3.61
CA ARG A 414 -1.89 17.61 2.56
C ARG A 414 -2.58 17.71 1.20
N ARG A 415 -3.91 17.82 1.14
CA ARG A 415 -4.60 18.06 -0.13
C ARG A 415 -4.30 19.44 -0.74
N LYS A 416 -3.94 20.41 0.10
CA LYS A 416 -3.51 21.74 -0.31
C LYS A 416 -2.01 21.79 -0.65
N ALA A 417 -1.23 20.82 -0.18
CA ALA A 417 0.14 20.62 -0.60
C ALA A 417 0.21 20.16 -2.07
N ASP A 418 1.31 20.51 -2.75
CA ASP A 418 1.58 20.13 -4.13
C ASP A 418 1.51 18.58 -4.29
N PRO A 419 0.74 18.03 -5.25
CA PRO A 419 0.72 16.60 -5.55
C PRO A 419 2.10 15.99 -5.82
N MET A 420 3.05 16.78 -6.32
CA MET A 420 4.44 16.36 -6.57
C MET A 420 5.31 16.36 -5.30
N ALA A 421 4.87 17.00 -4.21
CA ALA A 421 5.48 16.89 -2.89
C ALA A 421 5.10 15.54 -2.26
N MET A 422 5.67 14.45 -2.80
CA MET A 422 5.46 13.08 -2.36
C MET A 422 5.97 12.83 -0.93
N ILE A 423 5.18 13.24 0.08
CA ILE A 423 5.32 12.75 1.44
C ILE A 423 4.74 11.34 1.50
N ASP A 424 5.51 10.40 2.05
CA ASP A 424 5.09 9.03 2.31
C ASP A 424 3.88 9.05 3.27
N ASP A 425 2.68 8.81 2.70
CA ASP A 425 1.39 8.89 3.38
C ASP A 425 1.33 7.97 4.60
N TYR A 426 1.98 6.81 4.50
CA TYR A 426 1.93 5.77 5.53
C TYR A 426 2.79 6.14 6.72
N ALA A 427 3.97 6.70 6.48
CA ALA A 427 4.89 7.08 7.54
C ALA A 427 4.36 8.21 8.43
N THR A 428 3.87 9.29 7.82
CA THR A 428 3.30 10.42 8.55
C THR A 428 2.05 10.00 9.32
N THR A 429 1.19 9.19 8.69
CA THR A 429 0.01 8.64 9.37
C THR A 429 0.39 7.73 10.54
N ARG A 430 1.41 6.88 10.40
CA ARG A 430 1.86 6.00 11.50
C ARG A 430 2.41 6.81 12.66
N ALA A 431 3.27 7.79 12.39
CA ALA A 431 3.84 8.66 13.43
C ALA A 431 2.73 9.39 14.22
N LEU A 432 1.71 9.90 13.52
CA LEU A 432 0.57 10.60 14.11
C LEU A 432 -0.28 9.72 15.05
N TYR A 433 -0.29 8.40 14.90
CA TYR A 433 -1.01 7.50 15.83
C TYR A 433 -0.11 6.84 16.87
N LEU A 434 1.14 6.54 16.53
CA LEU A 434 2.04 5.78 17.39
C LEU A 434 2.48 6.58 18.63
N LEU A 435 2.71 7.89 18.50
CA LEU A 435 3.09 8.72 19.64
C LEU A 435 1.96 8.85 20.68
N PRO A 436 0.72 9.21 20.31
CA PRO A 436 -0.41 9.18 21.25
C PRO A 436 -0.64 7.81 21.89
N LEU A 437 -0.49 6.72 21.11
CA LEU A 437 -0.64 5.35 21.60
C LEU A 437 0.45 4.99 22.62
N PHE A 438 1.70 5.35 22.35
CA PHE A 438 2.79 5.23 23.31
C PHE A 438 2.48 6.03 24.58
N GLY A 439 2.05 7.29 24.44
CA GLY A 439 1.71 8.16 25.56
C GLY A 439 0.64 7.57 26.47
N ILE A 440 -0.46 7.06 25.92
CA ILE A 440 -1.52 6.46 26.76
C ILE A 440 -1.07 5.15 27.42
N PHE A 441 -0.21 4.35 26.78
CA PHE A 441 0.38 3.14 27.38
C PHE A 441 1.37 3.50 28.50
N TYR A 442 2.17 4.55 28.30
CA TYR A 442 3.07 5.08 29.30
C TYR A 442 2.31 5.54 30.56
N ARG A 443 1.18 6.24 30.38
CA ARG A 443 0.29 6.63 31.50
C ARG A 443 -0.36 5.44 32.20
N SER A 444 -0.74 4.43 31.42
CA SER A 444 -1.31 3.20 31.96
C SER A 444 -0.28 2.41 32.78
N TYR A 445 0.99 2.48 32.40
CA TYR A 445 2.09 1.90 33.17
C TYR A 445 2.40 2.68 34.45
N GLN A 446 2.32 4.02 34.43
CA GLN A 446 2.58 4.85 35.62
C GLN A 446 1.52 4.71 36.72
N THR A 447 0.27 4.41 36.36
CA THR A 447 -0.89 4.26 37.27
C THR A 447 -1.08 5.42 38.25
N GLN A 448 -2.00 6.33 37.96
CA GLN A 448 -2.36 7.41 38.90
C GLN A 448 -3.67 7.08 39.64
N PRO A 449 -3.88 7.54 40.88
CA PRO A 449 -5.10 7.18 41.61
C PRO A 449 -6.34 7.85 41.01
N ASN A 450 -6.19 9.09 40.52
CA ASN A 450 -7.29 9.94 40.09
C ASN A 450 -7.04 10.57 38.73
N PHE A 451 -8.11 10.79 37.98
CA PHE A 451 -8.14 11.62 36.77
C PHE A 451 -9.33 12.57 36.87
N LEU A 452 -9.09 13.88 36.75
CA LEU A 452 -10.10 14.93 36.98
C LEU A 452 -10.76 14.85 38.37
N GLY A 453 -9.97 14.47 39.39
CA GLY A 453 -10.46 14.30 40.76
C GLY A 453 -11.37 13.09 40.97
N MET A 454 -11.43 12.15 40.02
CA MET A 454 -12.23 10.93 40.10
C MET A 454 -11.37 9.68 40.01
N ASP A 455 -11.80 8.61 40.70
CA ASP A 455 -11.18 7.29 40.61
C ASP A 455 -11.16 6.78 39.16
N VAL A 456 -10.02 6.26 38.72
CA VAL A 456 -9.81 5.74 37.37
C VAL A 456 -9.11 4.38 37.43
N LYS A 457 -9.44 3.48 36.49
CA LYS A 457 -8.74 2.20 36.35
C LYS A 457 -7.96 2.15 35.05
N TYR A 458 -6.70 1.73 35.14
CA TYR A 458 -5.82 1.63 33.98
C TYR A 458 -5.75 0.20 33.45
N MET A 459 -5.57 0.09 32.14
CA MET A 459 -5.21 -1.16 31.48
C MET A 459 -3.80 -1.59 31.95
N PRO A 460 -3.60 -2.84 32.40
CA PRO A 460 -2.29 -3.31 32.78
C PRO A 460 -1.35 -3.35 31.56
N VAL A 461 -0.20 -2.68 31.65
CA VAL A 461 0.81 -2.65 30.60
C VAL A 461 2.12 -3.26 31.11
N VAL A 462 2.56 -4.32 30.44
CA VAL A 462 3.84 -4.99 30.76
C VAL A 462 5.01 -4.15 30.23
N PRO A 463 6.12 -3.98 30.97
CA PRO A 463 7.26 -3.15 30.55
C PRO A 463 7.80 -3.46 29.14
N ALA A 464 7.82 -4.74 28.75
CA ALA A 464 8.27 -5.15 27.43
C ALA A 464 7.38 -4.60 26.29
N VAL A 465 6.06 -4.57 26.49
CA VAL A 465 5.10 -4.00 25.52
C VAL A 465 5.29 -2.49 25.42
N LEU A 466 5.48 -1.81 26.55
CA LEU A 466 5.74 -0.38 26.59
C LEU A 466 7.04 -0.02 25.84
N ALA A 467 8.13 -0.76 26.10
CA ALA A 467 9.41 -0.56 25.44
C ALA A 467 9.32 -0.76 23.93
N LEU A 468 8.59 -1.81 23.49
CA LEU A 468 8.37 -2.07 22.06
C LEU A 468 7.57 -0.95 21.39
N VAL A 469 6.43 -0.55 21.96
CA VAL A 469 5.58 0.51 21.41
C VAL A 469 6.33 1.84 21.37
N GLY A 470 7.12 2.14 22.42
CA GLY A 470 7.99 3.31 22.48
C GLY A 470 9.08 3.30 21.39
N ALA A 471 9.80 2.19 21.23
CA ALA A 471 10.81 2.05 20.18
C ALA A 471 10.20 2.22 18.77
N VAL A 472 9.04 1.61 18.53
CA VAL A 472 8.33 1.75 17.25
C VAL A 472 7.86 3.20 17.01
N ALA A 473 7.38 3.90 18.03
CA ALA A 473 7.00 5.30 17.94
C ALA A 473 8.20 6.21 17.64
N ILE A 474 9.34 6.01 18.32
CA ILE A 474 10.59 6.75 18.08
C ILE A 474 11.08 6.55 16.64
N VAL A 475 11.13 5.30 16.17
CA VAL A 475 11.56 4.98 14.80
C VAL A 475 10.62 5.62 13.77
N ALA A 476 9.31 5.55 13.99
CA ALA A 476 8.34 6.18 13.08
C ALA A 476 8.49 7.71 13.04
N MET A 477 8.72 8.34 14.20
CA MET A 477 8.92 9.79 14.30
C MET A 477 10.25 10.23 13.65
N ALA A 478 11.34 9.51 13.91
CA ALA A 478 12.64 9.75 13.28
C ALA A 478 12.56 9.62 11.75
N TYR A 479 11.85 8.60 11.25
CA TYR A 479 11.62 8.44 9.83
C TYR A 479 10.76 9.57 9.25
N CYS A 480 9.71 10.01 9.96
CA CYS A 480 8.88 11.15 9.54
C CYS A 480 9.70 12.45 9.44
N LEU A 481 10.52 12.76 10.45
CA LEU A 481 11.42 13.91 10.45
C LEU A 481 12.45 13.84 9.31
N PHE A 482 13.04 12.67 9.07
CA PHE A 482 13.95 12.45 7.95
C PHE A 482 13.28 12.74 6.60
N ARG A 483 12.03 12.32 6.41
CA ARG A 483 11.26 12.59 5.18
C ARG A 483 10.91 14.08 5.03
N GLN A 484 10.56 14.76 6.12
CA GLN A 484 10.32 16.21 6.09
C GLN A 484 11.62 16.97 5.75
N PHE A 485 12.74 16.57 6.33
CA PHE A 485 14.05 17.13 6.01
C PHE A 485 14.41 16.93 4.52
N GLN A 486 14.16 15.74 3.96
CA GLN A 486 14.32 15.48 2.53
C GLN A 486 13.45 16.43 1.68
N ALA A 487 12.17 16.58 2.04
CA ALA A 487 11.26 17.47 1.31
C ALA A 487 11.68 18.95 1.39
N TRP A 488 12.19 19.39 2.55
CA TRP A 488 12.77 20.73 2.72
C TRP A 488 13.99 20.95 1.83
N ARG A 489 14.90 19.97 1.82
CA ARG A 489 16.07 20.01 0.95
C ARG A 489 15.73 20.02 -0.52
N GLU A 490 14.66 19.35 -0.94
CA GLU A 490 14.22 19.33 -2.34
C GLU A 490 13.47 20.61 -2.76
N GLY A 491 13.28 21.58 -1.87
CA GLY A 491 12.45 22.78 -2.13
C GLY A 491 10.96 22.48 -2.23
N ARG A 492 10.53 21.30 -1.78
CA ARG A 492 9.16 20.75 -1.92
C ARG A 492 8.42 20.63 -0.59
N LEU A 493 8.95 21.16 0.51
CA LEU A 493 8.32 21.02 1.83
C LEU A 493 6.96 21.72 1.84
N PRO A 494 5.87 21.00 2.13
CA PRO A 494 4.59 21.63 2.38
C PRO A 494 4.61 22.24 3.79
N LEU A 495 4.80 23.56 3.85
CA LEU A 495 5.07 24.27 5.09
C LEU A 495 3.95 24.10 6.12
N ALA A 496 2.70 24.41 5.76
CA ALA A 496 1.56 24.34 6.67
C ALA A 496 1.30 22.91 7.19
N HIS A 497 1.42 21.90 6.32
CA HIS A 497 1.29 20.49 6.70
C HIS A 497 2.37 20.08 7.71
N THR A 498 3.61 20.44 7.44
CA THR A 498 4.75 20.12 8.30
C THR A 498 4.62 20.78 9.67
N MET A 499 4.23 22.05 9.70
CA MET A 499 3.98 22.79 10.95
C MET A 499 2.89 22.10 11.77
N TYR A 500 1.77 21.72 11.15
CA TYR A 500 0.67 21.05 11.83
C TYR A 500 1.07 19.67 12.41
N VAL A 501 1.77 18.85 11.62
CA VAL A 501 2.26 17.55 12.08
C VAL A 501 3.21 17.74 13.27
N THR A 502 4.10 18.74 13.20
CA THR A 502 5.05 19.03 14.28
C THR A 502 4.35 19.46 15.57
N THR A 503 3.36 20.37 15.48
CA THR A 503 2.62 20.81 16.68
C THR A 503 1.83 19.67 17.31
N HIS A 504 1.24 18.77 16.53
CA HIS A 504 0.62 17.56 17.05
C HIS A 504 1.62 16.72 17.88
N HIS A 505 2.83 16.47 17.39
CA HIS A 505 3.82 15.70 18.13
C HIS A 505 4.24 16.39 19.43
N ILE A 506 4.47 17.70 19.40
CA ILE A 506 4.83 18.49 20.58
C ILE A 506 3.73 18.42 21.65
N ILE A 507 2.47 18.60 21.26
CA ILE A 507 1.34 18.62 22.18
C ILE A 507 1.12 17.25 22.85
N PHE A 508 1.17 16.15 22.08
CA PHE A 508 1.02 14.81 22.65
C PHE A 508 2.22 14.36 23.49
N LEU A 509 3.44 14.72 23.08
CA LEU A 509 4.62 14.48 23.89
C LEU A 509 4.53 15.24 25.22
N THR A 510 4.11 16.50 25.18
CA THR A 510 3.97 17.33 26.38
C THR A 510 2.87 16.79 27.30
N GLY A 511 1.68 16.54 26.76
CA GLY A 511 0.51 16.13 27.55
C GLY A 511 0.61 14.71 28.14
N TYR A 512 1.23 13.76 27.46
CA TYR A 512 1.32 12.37 27.98
C TYR A 512 2.69 11.95 28.49
N VAL A 513 3.78 12.64 28.16
CA VAL A 513 5.12 12.17 28.52
C VAL A 513 5.85 13.16 29.41
N LEU A 514 5.83 14.46 29.09
CA LEU A 514 6.63 15.46 29.82
C LEU A 514 5.99 15.96 31.12
N ILE A 515 4.68 16.18 31.14
CA ILE A 515 3.96 16.58 32.37
C ILE A 515 3.76 15.34 33.23
N GLU A 516 4.01 15.37 34.53
CA GLU A 516 3.83 14.16 35.37
C GLU A 516 2.35 13.89 35.68
N ASP A 517 1.57 14.90 36.05
CA ASP A 517 0.14 14.76 36.34
C ASP A 517 -0.69 14.54 35.07
N ILE A 518 -1.49 13.45 35.04
CA ILE A 518 -2.32 13.12 33.88
C ILE A 518 -3.42 14.16 33.64
N THR A 519 -3.92 14.78 34.70
CA THR A 519 -5.04 15.73 34.61
C THR A 519 -4.58 17.03 33.95
N THR A 520 -3.43 17.55 34.36
CA THR A 520 -2.77 18.71 33.77
C THR A 520 -2.28 18.42 32.35
N GLY A 521 -1.71 17.24 32.13
CA GLY A 521 -1.31 16.79 30.79
C GLY A 521 -2.49 16.69 29.81
N TRP A 522 -3.63 16.18 30.29
CA TRP A 522 -4.89 16.18 29.54
C TRP A 522 -5.42 17.59 29.26
N LEU A 523 -5.31 18.53 30.21
CA LEU A 523 -5.77 19.91 30.01
C LEU A 523 -5.09 20.57 28.81
N VAL A 524 -3.78 20.37 28.63
CA VAL A 524 -3.03 20.84 27.45
C VAL A 524 -3.62 20.28 26.16
N LEU A 525 -3.88 18.96 26.13
CA LEU A 525 -4.47 18.29 24.97
C LEU A 525 -5.89 18.79 24.70
N ASN A 526 -6.69 18.99 25.74
CA ASN A 526 -8.08 19.41 25.66
C ASN A 526 -8.20 20.85 25.12
N VAL A 527 -7.41 21.79 25.65
CA VAL A 527 -7.37 23.19 25.19
C VAL A 527 -6.97 23.24 23.71
N TRP A 528 -5.92 22.52 23.33
CA TRP A 528 -5.45 22.47 21.94
C TRP A 528 -6.53 21.91 21.00
N HIS A 529 -7.13 20.78 21.37
CA HIS A 529 -8.16 20.11 20.58
C HIS A 529 -9.42 20.97 20.41
N ASN A 530 -9.94 21.53 21.51
CA ASN A 530 -11.17 22.33 21.52
C ASN A 530 -11.03 23.58 20.64
N ALA A 531 -9.96 24.35 20.85
CA ALA A 531 -9.70 25.57 20.11
C ALA A 531 -9.48 25.29 18.61
N GLN A 532 -8.73 24.24 18.27
CA GLN A 532 -8.53 23.85 16.87
C GLN A 532 -9.85 23.45 16.19
N TYR A 533 -10.69 22.68 16.88
CA TYR A 533 -11.94 22.22 16.29
C TYR A 533 -12.88 23.37 15.95
N ILE A 534 -13.04 24.33 16.86
CA ILE A 534 -13.92 25.48 16.66
C ILE A 534 -13.54 26.23 15.37
N LEU A 535 -12.26 26.54 15.21
CA LEU A 535 -11.73 27.21 14.03
C LEU A 535 -11.93 26.37 12.77
N PHE A 536 -11.72 25.05 12.85
CA PHE A 536 -11.88 24.14 11.74
C PHE A 536 -13.34 23.99 11.28
N VAL A 537 -14.30 23.88 12.22
CA VAL A 537 -15.73 23.80 11.91
C VAL A 537 -16.24 25.09 11.30
N TRP A 538 -15.83 26.23 11.86
CA TRP A 538 -16.16 27.53 11.29
C TRP A 538 -15.65 27.65 9.84
N TRP A 539 -14.38 27.32 9.60
CA TRP A 539 -13.78 27.32 8.25
C TRP A 539 -14.53 26.39 7.30
N PHE A 540 -14.88 25.19 7.76
CA PHE A 540 -15.64 24.22 6.96
C PHE A 540 -17.01 24.78 6.55
N ASN A 541 -17.75 25.36 7.50
CA ASN A 541 -19.05 25.96 7.22
C ASN A 541 -18.93 27.21 6.32
N ASN A 542 -17.89 28.02 6.50
CA ASN A 542 -17.62 29.16 5.62
C ASN A 542 -17.41 28.71 4.17
N ASN A 543 -16.65 27.63 3.96
CA ASN A 543 -16.45 27.02 2.64
C ASN A 543 -17.72 26.38 2.08
N ARG A 544 -18.54 25.74 2.93
CA ARG A 544 -19.82 25.11 2.51
C ARG A 544 -20.76 26.11 1.84
N PHE A 545 -20.78 27.36 2.31
CA PHE A 545 -21.67 28.41 1.79
C PHE A 545 -20.98 29.39 0.82
N GLY A 546 -19.70 29.18 0.51
CA GLY A 546 -18.96 30.04 -0.42
C GLY A 546 -18.75 31.47 0.07
N ASN A 547 -18.78 31.70 1.40
CA ASN A 547 -18.73 33.04 2.01
C ASN A 547 -19.85 33.99 1.52
N GLU A 548 -21.00 33.44 1.15
CA GLU A 548 -22.20 34.17 0.70
C GLU A 548 -23.42 33.84 1.57
N VAL A 549 -24.40 34.75 1.60
CA VAL A 549 -25.70 34.50 2.24
C VAL A 549 -26.57 33.68 1.28
N LYS A 550 -26.96 32.47 1.69
CA LYS A 550 -27.85 31.61 0.90
C LYS A 550 -29.32 31.85 1.30
N PRO A 551 -30.23 32.17 0.35
CA PRO A 551 -31.60 32.57 0.67
C PRO A 551 -32.42 31.52 1.46
N ASP A 552 -32.17 30.25 1.19
CA ASP A 552 -32.79 29.09 1.84
C ASP A 552 -32.21 28.78 3.23
N LYS A 553 -31.03 29.35 3.56
CA LYS A 553 -30.25 29.07 4.78
C LYS A 553 -29.69 30.36 5.38
N ARG A 554 -30.48 31.45 5.41
CA ARG A 554 -30.03 32.82 5.77
C ARG A 554 -29.33 32.90 7.13
N PHE A 555 -29.88 32.26 8.17
CA PHE A 555 -29.34 32.34 9.53
C PHE A 555 -27.91 31.78 9.61
N ILE A 556 -27.71 30.52 9.22
CA ILE A 556 -26.39 29.87 9.34
C ILE A 556 -25.38 30.40 8.31
N SER A 557 -25.81 30.70 7.08
CA SER A 557 -24.91 31.27 6.07
C SER A 557 -24.40 32.66 6.44
N THR A 558 -25.23 33.48 7.11
CA THR A 558 -24.82 34.81 7.63
C THR A 558 -23.82 34.68 8.78
N LEU A 559 -24.06 33.77 9.73
CA LEU A 559 -23.15 33.56 10.87
C LEU A 559 -21.78 33.03 10.43
N CYS A 560 -21.74 32.20 9.39
CA CYS A 560 -20.51 31.62 8.88
C CYS A 560 -19.72 32.55 7.94
N LEU A 561 -20.14 33.81 7.74
CA LEU A 561 -19.38 34.79 6.98
C LEU A 561 -18.07 35.14 7.68
N SER A 562 -17.03 35.42 6.89
CA SER A 562 -15.70 35.75 7.42
C SER A 562 -15.70 36.93 8.40
N LYS A 563 -16.49 37.97 8.11
CA LYS A 563 -16.65 39.17 8.95
C LYS A 563 -17.42 38.93 10.25
N ASN A 564 -18.16 37.83 10.35
CA ASN A 564 -19.05 37.53 11.46
C ASN A 564 -18.47 36.48 12.42
N PHE A 565 -17.15 36.19 12.37
CA PHE A 565 -16.51 35.18 13.21
C PHE A 565 -16.79 35.37 14.71
N VAL A 566 -16.68 36.60 15.22
CA VAL A 566 -17.01 36.90 16.62
C VAL A 566 -18.49 36.64 16.92
N GLY A 567 -19.38 36.99 16.00
CA GLY A 567 -20.81 36.69 16.11
C GLY A 567 -21.10 35.19 16.11
N TYR A 568 -20.39 34.40 15.30
CA TYR A 568 -20.46 32.94 15.31
C TYR A 568 -20.05 32.38 16.69
N ILE A 569 -18.97 32.91 17.27
CA ILE A 569 -18.51 32.51 18.61
C ILE A 569 -19.57 32.82 19.67
N ILE A 570 -20.08 34.06 19.67
CA ILE A 570 -21.09 34.50 20.64
C ILE A 570 -22.35 33.63 20.55
N VAL A 571 -22.83 33.34 19.34
CA VAL A 571 -24.04 32.51 19.16
C VAL A 571 -23.81 31.08 19.66
N CYS A 572 -22.67 30.46 19.35
CA CYS A 572 -22.35 29.13 19.87
C CYS A 572 -22.21 29.14 21.40
N LEU A 573 -21.62 30.18 21.98
CA LEU A 573 -21.50 30.36 23.42
C LEU A 573 -22.87 30.52 24.10
N ILE A 574 -23.79 31.29 23.52
CA ILE A 574 -25.16 31.45 24.04
C ILE A 574 -25.90 30.09 24.01
N ILE A 575 -25.87 29.40 22.86
CA ILE A 575 -26.54 28.09 22.71
C ILE A 575 -25.98 27.10 23.72
N SER A 576 -24.67 27.05 23.85
CA SER A 576 -23.96 26.22 24.82
C SER A 576 -24.39 26.55 26.24
N THR A 577 -24.32 27.82 26.64
CA THR A 577 -24.66 28.27 27.98
C THR A 577 -26.11 27.91 28.33
N VAL A 578 -27.05 28.11 27.41
CA VAL A 578 -28.46 27.72 27.59
C VAL A 578 -28.60 26.21 27.73
N ALA A 579 -27.99 25.43 26.82
CA ALA A 579 -28.08 23.97 26.84
C ALA A 579 -27.53 23.37 28.15
N TYR A 580 -26.30 23.74 28.53
CA TYR A 580 -25.68 23.26 29.76
C TYR A 580 -26.40 23.76 31.01
N SER A 581 -26.94 24.99 31.01
CA SER A 581 -27.76 25.50 32.12
C SER A 581 -29.07 24.72 32.28
N LEU A 582 -29.73 24.36 31.17
CA LEU A 582 -30.94 23.53 31.20
C LEU A 582 -30.63 22.11 31.68
N MET A 583 -29.52 21.52 31.23
CA MET A 583 -29.06 20.21 31.66
C MET A 583 -28.71 20.21 33.16
N TYR A 584 -28.02 21.24 33.64
CA TYR A 584 -27.75 21.45 35.06
C TYR A 584 -29.04 21.59 35.86
N ARG A 585 -29.96 22.47 35.44
CA ARG A 585 -31.26 22.66 36.11
C ARG A 585 -32.15 21.41 36.08
N ALA A 586 -32.04 20.56 35.07
CA ALA A 586 -32.73 19.27 35.02
C ALA A 586 -32.10 18.23 35.95
N ALA A 587 -30.79 18.34 36.24
CA ALA A 587 -30.08 17.46 37.15
C ALA A 587 -30.26 17.86 38.64
N VAL A 588 -30.43 19.15 38.94
CA VAL A 588 -30.55 19.70 40.32
C VAL A 588 -31.69 19.15 41.17
N PRO A 589 -32.90 18.84 40.65
CA PRO A 589 -34.01 18.30 41.46
C PRO A 589 -33.75 16.88 42.03
N LEU A 590 -32.69 16.19 41.60
CA LEU A 590 -32.33 14.83 42.01
C LEU A 590 -31.41 14.83 43.26
N THR A 591 -31.94 15.27 44.40
CA THR A 591 -31.42 15.18 45.80
C THR A 591 -29.95 15.53 46.13
N SER A 592 -29.74 16.21 47.27
CA SER A 592 -28.50 16.90 47.69
C SER A 592 -27.27 16.05 48.06
N ALA A 593 -27.32 14.71 47.95
CA ALA A 593 -26.15 13.83 48.10
C ALA A 593 -25.76 13.10 46.79
N THR A 594 -26.57 13.21 45.73
CA THR A 594 -26.42 12.51 44.44
C THR A 594 -26.26 13.45 43.24
N ALA A 595 -26.34 14.77 43.46
CA ALA A 595 -26.34 15.77 42.39
C ALA A 595 -25.02 15.83 41.59
N VAL A 596 -23.86 15.65 42.24
CA VAL A 596 -22.55 15.70 41.58
C VAL A 596 -22.34 14.49 40.64
N PRO A 597 -22.60 13.23 41.05
CA PRO A 597 -22.54 12.08 40.13
C PRO A 597 -23.50 12.17 38.94
N VAL A 598 -24.72 12.71 39.13
CA VAL A 598 -25.68 12.88 38.03
C VAL A 598 -25.22 13.96 37.04
N ALA A 599 -24.73 15.10 37.52
CA ALA A 599 -24.16 16.14 36.66
C ALA A 599 -22.96 15.64 35.84
N LEU A 600 -22.12 14.79 36.44
CA LEU A 600 -20.99 14.14 35.75
C LEU A 600 -21.45 13.15 34.68
N VAL A 601 -22.45 12.31 34.97
CA VAL A 601 -23.05 11.41 33.96
C VAL A 601 -23.58 12.22 32.78
N VAL A 602 -24.29 13.31 33.05
CA VAL A 602 -24.85 14.18 32.02
C VAL A 602 -23.76 14.86 31.16
N LEU A 603 -22.66 15.30 31.78
CA LEU A 603 -21.50 15.85 31.06
C LEU A 603 -20.82 14.78 30.19
N MET A 604 -20.61 13.58 30.72
CA MET A 604 -19.97 12.47 30.01
C MET A 604 -20.83 11.92 28.87
N VAL A 605 -22.16 11.87 29.04
CA VAL A 605 -23.11 11.53 27.97
C VAL A 605 -22.96 12.49 26.80
N THR A 606 -22.83 13.79 27.08
CA THR A 606 -22.60 14.81 26.05
C THR A 606 -21.28 14.59 25.32
N ASN A 607 -20.19 14.31 26.04
CA ASN A 607 -18.88 14.04 25.45
C ASN A 607 -18.88 12.74 24.60
N PHE A 608 -19.44 11.65 25.11
CA PHE A 608 -19.52 10.39 24.37
C PHE A 608 -20.41 10.50 23.13
N HIS A 609 -21.54 11.21 23.24
CA HIS A 609 -22.40 11.50 22.09
C HIS A 609 -21.62 12.27 21.03
N HIS A 610 -20.94 13.35 21.42
CA HIS A 610 -20.10 14.15 20.53
C HIS A 610 -19.01 13.30 19.85
N TYR A 611 -18.30 12.45 20.59
CA TYR A 611 -17.25 11.58 20.03
C TYR A 611 -17.77 10.62 18.96
N ILE A 612 -18.95 10.03 19.17
CA ILE A 612 -19.59 9.15 18.19
C ILE A 612 -20.00 9.94 16.95
N VAL A 613 -20.65 11.09 17.16
CA VAL A 613 -21.13 11.96 16.09
C VAL A 613 -19.97 12.40 15.19
N ASP A 614 -18.89 12.89 15.78
CA ASP A 614 -17.71 13.36 15.05
C ASP A 614 -17.04 12.22 14.25
N GLY A 615 -17.00 11.02 14.84
CA GLY A 615 -16.55 9.81 14.15
C GLY A 615 -17.38 9.41 12.93
N VAL A 616 -18.59 9.96 12.77
CA VAL A 616 -19.49 9.71 11.63
C VAL A 616 -19.49 10.87 10.64
N ILE A 617 -19.70 12.10 11.09
CA ILE A 617 -19.90 13.25 10.21
C ILE A 617 -18.65 13.57 9.37
N TRP A 618 -17.44 13.43 9.92
CA TRP A 618 -16.21 13.77 9.20
C TRP A 618 -15.75 12.72 8.18
N LYS A 619 -16.46 11.58 8.07
CA LYS A 619 -16.17 10.59 7.03
C LYS A 619 -16.58 11.12 5.65
N LYS A 620 -15.70 10.95 4.66
CA LYS A 620 -15.99 11.26 3.24
C LYS A 620 -17.30 10.56 2.85
N ARG A 621 -18.27 11.30 2.29
CA ARG A 621 -19.44 10.69 1.64
C ARG A 621 -18.91 9.68 0.64
N ARG A 622 -19.16 8.39 0.87
CA ARG A 622 -18.96 7.39 -0.16
C ARG A 622 -19.91 7.77 -1.29
N THR A 623 -19.39 7.88 -2.51
CA THR A 623 -20.25 7.84 -3.69
C THR A 623 -21.20 6.64 -3.53
N PRO A 624 -22.49 6.76 -3.86
CA PRO A 624 -23.40 5.63 -3.80
C PRO A 624 -22.74 4.46 -4.52
N ALA A 625 -22.57 3.34 -3.80
CA ALA A 625 -21.94 2.17 -4.39
C ALA A 625 -22.76 1.76 -5.64
N PRO A 626 -22.10 1.31 -6.73
CA PRO A 626 -22.82 0.65 -7.81
C PRO A 626 -23.69 -0.48 -7.24
N GLN A 627 -24.75 -0.87 -7.96
CA GLN A 627 -25.63 -1.96 -7.50
C GLN A 627 -24.78 -3.15 -7.04
N PRO A 628 -25.08 -3.76 -5.87
CA PRO A 628 -24.27 -4.84 -5.34
C PRO A 628 -24.17 -5.96 -6.37
N SER A 629 -22.94 -6.33 -6.70
CA SER A 629 -22.66 -7.43 -7.61
C SER A 629 -23.04 -8.76 -6.96
N GLY A 630 -23.30 -9.81 -7.75
CA GLY A 630 -23.57 -11.15 -7.22
C GLY A 630 -22.42 -11.69 -6.34
N ILE A 631 -21.20 -11.21 -6.57
CA ILE A 631 -20.02 -11.53 -5.75
C ILE A 631 -20.09 -10.87 -4.37
N ASP A 632 -20.68 -9.67 -4.24
CA ASP A 632 -20.82 -8.99 -2.94
C ASP A 632 -21.77 -9.74 -2.00
N ALA A 633 -22.76 -10.46 -2.55
CA ALA A 633 -23.64 -11.33 -1.77
C ALA A 633 -22.89 -12.53 -1.15
N LEU A 634 -21.76 -12.95 -1.74
CA LEU A 634 -20.92 -14.03 -1.20
C LEU A 634 -20.17 -13.60 0.06
N ASP A 635 -19.85 -12.30 0.18
CA ASP A 635 -19.35 -11.77 1.44
C ASP A 635 -20.43 -11.88 2.53
N GLY A 636 -21.71 -11.69 2.18
CA GLY A 636 -22.84 -11.96 3.07
C GLY A 636 -22.90 -13.41 3.56
N LEU A 637 -22.72 -14.38 2.66
CA LEU A 637 -22.63 -15.81 3.01
C LEU A 637 -21.46 -16.08 3.96
N ARG A 638 -20.30 -15.45 3.74
CA ARG A 638 -19.16 -15.56 4.66
C ARG A 638 -19.51 -15.00 6.06
N GLY A 639 -20.27 -13.92 6.12
CA GLY A 639 -20.81 -13.37 7.37
C GLY A 639 -21.73 -14.35 8.10
N ILE A 640 -22.57 -15.10 7.37
CA ILE A 640 -23.41 -16.16 7.95
C ILE A 640 -22.55 -17.34 8.44
N ALA A 641 -21.56 -17.76 7.65
CA ALA A 641 -20.66 -18.85 8.00
C ALA A 641 -19.97 -18.62 9.35
N ILE A 642 -19.41 -17.42 9.58
CA ILE A 642 -18.76 -17.11 10.86
C ILE A 642 -19.76 -17.04 12.02
N LEU A 643 -20.98 -16.55 11.79
CA LEU A 643 -22.00 -16.51 12.84
C LEU A 643 -22.41 -17.93 13.25
N LEU A 644 -22.64 -18.84 12.31
CA LEU A 644 -22.93 -20.25 12.59
C LEU A 644 -21.83 -20.89 13.47
N VAL A 645 -20.56 -20.66 13.12
CA VAL A 645 -19.41 -21.12 13.90
C VAL A 645 -19.37 -20.48 15.30
N LEU A 646 -19.59 -19.17 15.40
CA LEU A 646 -19.57 -18.43 16.66
C LEU A 646 -20.65 -18.95 17.63
N PHE A 647 -21.88 -19.12 17.14
CA PHE A 647 -22.99 -19.63 17.93
C PHE A 647 -22.77 -21.09 18.34
N ARG A 648 -22.29 -21.96 17.44
CA ARG A 648 -21.97 -23.36 17.76
C ARG A 648 -21.04 -23.50 18.94
N HIS A 649 -19.98 -22.71 18.97
CA HIS A 649 -19.00 -22.78 20.06
C HIS A 649 -19.48 -22.03 21.30
N GLY A 650 -20.19 -20.91 21.14
CA GLY A 650 -20.75 -20.14 22.25
C GLY A 650 -21.77 -20.92 23.09
N ILE A 651 -22.55 -21.83 22.49
CA ILE A 651 -23.53 -22.61 23.24
C ILE A 651 -22.94 -23.77 24.06
N ARG A 652 -21.65 -24.08 23.90
CA ARG A 652 -21.01 -25.27 24.48
C ARG A 652 -21.22 -25.41 26.00
N PRO A 653 -21.15 -24.35 26.82
CA PRO A 653 -21.39 -24.46 28.27
C PRO A 653 -22.84 -24.87 28.63
N PHE A 654 -23.80 -24.66 27.73
CA PHE A 654 -25.22 -24.89 27.97
C PHE A 654 -25.77 -26.13 27.25
N TYR A 655 -24.99 -26.71 26.35
CA TYR A 655 -25.40 -27.85 25.54
C TYR A 655 -25.59 -29.09 26.41
N ASN A 656 -26.78 -29.69 26.36
CA ASN A 656 -27.07 -30.96 27.00
C ASN A 656 -27.94 -31.84 26.08
N PRO A 657 -27.47 -33.04 25.69
CA PRO A 657 -28.24 -33.92 24.82
C PRO A 657 -29.54 -34.42 25.48
N ASN A 658 -29.65 -34.38 26.81
CA ASN A 658 -30.77 -34.93 27.56
C ASN A 658 -31.77 -33.88 28.06
N SER A 659 -31.51 -32.57 27.86
CA SER A 659 -32.41 -31.51 28.34
C SER A 659 -32.39 -30.29 27.43
N ALA A 660 -33.55 -29.83 26.99
CA ALA A 660 -33.68 -28.60 26.21
C ALA A 660 -33.45 -27.36 27.09
N ALA A 661 -32.67 -26.40 26.60
CA ALA A 661 -32.38 -25.16 27.32
C ALA A 661 -33.33 -24.02 26.93
N LEU A 662 -33.85 -24.01 25.69
CA LEU A 662 -34.87 -23.07 25.21
C LEU A 662 -35.99 -23.83 24.43
N PRO A 663 -36.83 -24.62 25.13
CA PRO A 663 -37.85 -25.45 24.48
C PRO A 663 -38.99 -24.62 23.86
N ILE A 664 -39.41 -25.00 22.65
CA ILE A 664 -40.61 -24.57 21.93
C ILE A 664 -41.34 -25.85 21.49
N GLY A 665 -42.28 -26.33 22.33
CA GLY A 665 -42.86 -27.66 22.16
C GLY A 665 -41.79 -28.75 22.29
N ASP A 666 -41.75 -29.70 21.36
CA ASP A 666 -40.76 -30.80 21.32
C ASP A 666 -39.42 -30.41 20.67
N TRP A 667 -39.25 -29.13 20.30
CA TRP A 667 -38.07 -28.63 19.60
C TRP A 667 -37.33 -27.58 20.44
N ASP A 668 -35.99 -27.63 20.43
CA ASP A 668 -35.17 -26.64 21.15
C ASP A 668 -34.70 -25.54 20.19
N LEU A 669 -34.91 -24.28 20.56
CA LEU A 669 -34.44 -23.11 19.81
C LEU A 669 -32.91 -23.07 19.65
N MET A 670 -32.17 -23.81 20.48
CA MET A 670 -30.71 -23.97 20.36
C MET A 670 -30.28 -24.98 19.29
N THR A 671 -31.21 -25.70 18.65
CA THR A 671 -30.91 -26.72 17.63
C THR A 671 -30.11 -26.15 16.44
N PRO A 672 -30.50 -25.00 15.82
CA PRO A 672 -29.74 -24.39 14.73
C PRO A 672 -28.32 -23.97 15.15
N MET A 673 -28.17 -23.50 16.40
CA MET A 673 -26.85 -23.14 16.96
C MET A 673 -26.00 -24.39 17.14
N THR A 674 -26.61 -25.50 17.60
CA THR A 674 -25.96 -26.81 17.69
C THR A 674 -25.53 -27.30 16.32
N ASN A 675 -26.33 -27.10 15.26
CA ASN A 675 -25.91 -27.46 13.91
C ASN A 675 -25.02 -26.39 13.23
N GLY A 676 -24.58 -25.36 13.96
CA GLY A 676 -23.73 -24.29 13.42
C GLY A 676 -22.34 -24.73 12.97
N TRP A 677 -21.93 -25.99 13.23
CA TRP A 677 -20.73 -26.59 12.63
C TRP A 677 -20.76 -26.56 11.10
N MET A 678 -21.96 -26.54 10.49
CA MET A 678 -22.18 -26.40 9.04
C MET A 678 -21.58 -25.11 8.47
N GLY A 679 -21.31 -24.11 9.31
CA GLY A 679 -20.62 -22.88 8.90
C GLY A 679 -19.21 -23.14 8.36
N VAL A 680 -18.50 -24.16 8.86
CA VAL A 680 -17.17 -24.54 8.35
C VAL A 680 -17.27 -25.12 6.94
N ASP A 681 -18.29 -25.95 6.67
CA ASP A 681 -18.53 -26.50 5.34
C ASP A 681 -18.87 -25.39 4.33
N LEU A 682 -19.65 -24.38 4.75
CA LEU A 682 -19.89 -23.18 3.94
C LEU A 682 -18.60 -22.39 3.68
N PHE A 683 -17.70 -22.27 4.65
CA PHE A 683 -16.38 -21.68 4.44
C PHE A 683 -15.58 -22.45 3.40
N PHE A 684 -15.54 -23.79 3.46
CA PHE A 684 -14.85 -24.61 2.47
C PHE A 684 -15.39 -24.40 1.05
N VAL A 685 -16.71 -24.42 0.86
CA VAL A 685 -17.31 -24.16 -0.47
C VAL A 685 -16.98 -22.74 -0.96
N LEU A 686 -17.05 -21.73 -0.08
CA LEU A 686 -16.66 -20.34 -0.42
C LEU A 686 -15.16 -20.22 -0.76
N SER A 687 -14.28 -20.86 0.00
CA SER A 687 -12.83 -20.84 -0.18
C SER A 687 -12.46 -21.48 -1.52
N GLY A 688 -13.02 -22.64 -1.83
CA GLY A 688 -12.86 -23.31 -3.13
C GLY A 688 -13.29 -22.42 -4.31
N PHE A 689 -14.46 -21.80 -4.20
CA PHE A 689 -14.99 -20.90 -5.22
C PHE A 689 -14.11 -19.66 -5.42
N LEU A 690 -13.84 -18.93 -4.34
CA LEU A 690 -13.16 -17.63 -4.42
C LEU A 690 -11.71 -17.77 -4.86
N VAL A 691 -11.01 -18.82 -4.41
CA VAL A 691 -9.64 -19.06 -4.83
C VAL A 691 -9.56 -19.34 -6.32
N THR A 692 -10.42 -20.24 -6.80
CA THR A 692 -10.49 -20.61 -8.22
C THR A 692 -10.92 -19.40 -9.06
N HIS A 693 -11.98 -18.70 -8.65
CA HIS A 693 -12.46 -17.50 -9.33
C HIS A 693 -11.38 -16.40 -9.39
N HIS A 694 -10.59 -16.18 -8.33
CA HIS A 694 -9.50 -15.20 -8.36
C HIS A 694 -8.38 -15.58 -9.32
N ILE A 695 -8.04 -16.87 -9.43
CA ILE A 695 -7.07 -17.36 -10.41
C ILE A 695 -7.59 -17.07 -11.83
N MET A 696 -8.81 -17.51 -12.14
CA MET A 696 -9.42 -17.33 -13.46
C MET A 696 -9.65 -15.86 -13.82
N ARG A 697 -10.11 -15.04 -12.87
CA ARG A 697 -10.32 -13.61 -13.11
C ARG A 697 -9.03 -12.86 -13.41
N ARG A 698 -7.92 -13.26 -12.81
CA ARG A 698 -6.63 -12.58 -12.98
C ARG A 698 -5.88 -13.06 -14.23
N TRP A 699 -5.77 -14.37 -14.40
CA TRP A 699 -4.93 -14.96 -15.45
C TRP A 699 -5.73 -15.65 -16.55
N GLY A 700 -6.99 -16.01 -16.31
CA GLY A 700 -7.81 -16.78 -17.23
C GLY A 700 -7.14 -18.09 -17.62
N ASP A 701 -7.30 -18.48 -18.88
CA ASP A 701 -6.63 -19.65 -19.46
C ASP A 701 -5.10 -19.47 -19.63
N ARG A 702 -4.56 -18.28 -19.32
CA ARG A 702 -3.13 -17.97 -19.40
C ARG A 702 -2.37 -18.22 -18.10
N PHE A 703 -2.99 -18.76 -17.05
CA PHE A 703 -2.28 -19.10 -15.82
C PHE A 703 -1.16 -20.13 -16.09
N ARG A 704 0.08 -19.82 -15.70
CA ARG A 704 1.27 -20.67 -15.90
C ARG A 704 2.05 -20.87 -14.61
N TRP A 705 3.03 -21.77 -14.64
CA TRP A 705 3.92 -22.07 -13.49
C TRP A 705 4.65 -20.83 -12.95
N GLY A 706 5.00 -19.86 -13.82
CA GLY A 706 5.62 -18.60 -13.38
C GLY A 706 4.73 -17.73 -12.48
N ASP A 707 3.40 -17.84 -12.60
CA ASP A 707 2.43 -17.03 -11.85
C ASP A 707 2.18 -17.56 -10.43
N VAL A 708 2.57 -18.81 -10.16
CA VAL A 708 2.31 -19.50 -8.90
C VAL A 708 2.96 -18.79 -7.71
N SER A 709 4.16 -18.22 -7.90
CA SER A 709 4.86 -17.44 -6.87
C SER A 709 4.07 -16.19 -6.43
N GLN A 710 3.44 -15.50 -7.38
CA GLN A 710 2.61 -14.33 -7.12
C GLN A 710 1.30 -14.71 -6.42
N TYR A 711 0.71 -15.86 -6.78
CA TYR A 711 -0.44 -16.42 -6.07
C TYR A 711 -0.09 -16.67 -4.59
N PHE A 712 1.02 -17.36 -4.32
CA PHE A 712 1.43 -17.70 -2.96
C PHE A 712 1.69 -16.46 -2.11
N THR A 713 2.40 -15.47 -2.66
CA THR A 713 2.68 -14.21 -1.97
C THR A 713 1.38 -13.55 -1.46
N LYS A 714 0.33 -13.50 -2.30
CA LYS A 714 -0.95 -12.89 -1.92
C LYS A 714 -1.74 -13.70 -0.88
N ARG A 715 -1.52 -15.02 -0.80
CA ARG A 715 -2.14 -15.90 0.20
C ARG A 715 -1.43 -15.80 1.53
N VAL A 716 -0.09 -15.85 1.53
CA VAL A 716 0.73 -15.63 2.71
C VAL A 716 0.39 -14.30 3.37
N LEU A 717 0.40 -13.19 2.64
CA LEU A 717 0.08 -11.86 3.20
C LEU A 717 -1.36 -11.73 3.72
N ARG A 718 -2.28 -12.62 3.32
CA ARG A 718 -3.68 -12.62 3.79
C ARG A 718 -3.84 -13.39 5.10
N ILE A 719 -3.14 -14.51 5.27
CA ILE A 719 -3.46 -15.52 6.29
C ILE A 719 -2.36 -15.58 7.36
N VAL A 720 -1.12 -15.81 6.93
CA VAL A 720 0.03 -16.12 7.79
C VAL A 720 0.23 -15.09 8.92
N PRO A 721 0.21 -13.75 8.69
CA PRO A 721 0.51 -12.80 9.76
C PRO A 721 -0.44 -12.85 10.95
N ALA A 722 -1.76 -12.86 10.70
CA ALA A 722 -2.74 -12.88 11.77
C ALA A 722 -2.83 -14.26 12.45
N TYR A 723 -2.64 -15.35 11.69
CA TYR A 723 -2.53 -16.70 12.24
C TYR A 723 -1.39 -16.80 13.25
N PHE A 724 -0.16 -16.45 12.84
CA PHE A 724 1.01 -16.57 13.71
C PHE A 724 1.02 -15.57 14.86
N ALA A 725 0.50 -14.36 14.66
CA ALA A 725 0.33 -13.39 15.74
C ALA A 725 -0.61 -13.93 16.84
N PHE A 726 -1.73 -14.54 16.46
CA PHE A 726 -2.64 -15.13 17.42
C PHE A 726 -2.09 -16.42 18.06
N LEU A 727 -1.45 -17.29 17.27
CA LEU A 727 -0.77 -18.47 17.80
C LEU A 727 0.28 -18.09 18.85
N PHE A 728 1.04 -17.02 18.62
CA PHE A 728 1.98 -16.47 19.59
C PHE A 728 1.28 -16.01 20.88
N ILE A 729 0.17 -15.27 20.76
CA ILE A 729 -0.63 -14.84 21.93
C ILE A 729 -1.08 -16.03 22.77
N VAL A 730 -1.54 -17.11 22.12
CA VAL A 730 -1.96 -18.35 22.80
C VAL A 730 -0.77 -19.02 23.47
N VAL A 731 0.30 -19.33 22.74
CA VAL A 731 1.48 -20.04 23.29
C VAL A 731 2.16 -19.24 24.40
N ALA A 732 2.14 -17.92 24.33
CA ALA A 732 2.72 -17.04 25.35
C ALA A 732 1.85 -16.90 26.62
N GLY A 733 0.68 -17.54 26.70
CA GLY A 733 -0.16 -17.47 27.91
C GLY A 733 -0.82 -16.13 28.14
N LEU A 734 -1.02 -15.33 27.09
CA LEU A 734 -1.52 -13.96 27.22
C LEU A 734 -3.05 -13.86 27.30
N ILE A 735 -3.78 -14.97 27.22
CA ILE A 735 -5.24 -15.01 27.28
C ILE A 735 -5.65 -15.40 28.71
N PRO A 736 -6.34 -14.50 29.46
CA PRO A 736 -6.75 -14.79 30.83
C PRO A 736 -7.69 -16.01 30.91
N MET A 737 -7.47 -16.86 31.92
CA MET A 737 -8.29 -18.05 32.21
C MET A 737 -8.36 -19.08 31.07
N TYR A 738 -7.48 -18.98 30.07
CA TYR A 738 -7.35 -20.00 29.03
C TYR A 738 -6.28 -21.01 29.43
N GLU A 739 -6.68 -22.24 29.73
CA GLU A 739 -5.75 -23.29 30.13
C GLU A 739 -4.97 -23.83 28.93
N ILE A 740 -3.65 -23.63 28.96
CA ILE A 740 -2.75 -24.16 27.94
C ILE A 740 -2.31 -25.56 28.37
N PRO A 741 -2.53 -26.59 27.52
CA PRO A 741 -1.98 -27.91 27.75
C PRO A 741 -0.44 -27.83 27.78
N GLN A 742 0.15 -27.99 28.97
CA GLN A 742 1.60 -27.99 29.13
C GLN A 742 2.26 -29.25 28.55
N GLU A 743 1.49 -30.34 28.49
CA GLU A 743 1.95 -31.60 27.93
C GLU A 743 2.29 -31.46 26.43
N ASN A 744 3.55 -31.74 26.07
CA ASN A 744 4.03 -31.71 24.69
C ASN A 744 3.77 -30.37 23.96
N LEU A 745 3.77 -29.25 24.67
CA LEU A 745 3.48 -27.92 24.11
C LEU A 745 4.35 -27.57 22.90
N SER A 746 5.63 -27.92 22.92
CA SER A 746 6.57 -27.72 21.81
C SER A 746 6.13 -28.50 20.55
N ARG A 747 5.75 -29.77 20.73
CA ARG A 747 5.27 -30.64 19.64
C ARG A 747 3.91 -30.16 19.10
N GLN A 748 2.98 -29.77 19.97
CA GLN A 748 1.69 -29.21 19.56
C GLN A 748 1.89 -27.90 18.78
N THR A 749 2.76 -27.02 19.27
CA THR A 749 3.13 -25.77 18.59
C THR A 749 3.71 -26.07 17.20
N LEU A 750 4.61 -27.06 17.10
CA LEU A 750 5.18 -27.48 15.83
C LEU A 750 4.11 -27.97 14.84
N HIS A 751 3.12 -28.73 15.31
CA HIS A 751 2.01 -29.16 14.44
C HIS A 751 1.24 -27.96 13.88
N HIS A 752 0.98 -26.92 14.69
CA HIS A 752 0.32 -25.69 14.23
C HIS A 752 1.20 -24.88 13.26
N VAL A 753 2.51 -24.78 13.52
CA VAL A 753 3.46 -24.10 12.62
C VAL A 753 3.52 -24.76 11.24
N LEU A 754 3.41 -26.09 11.19
CA LEU A 754 3.44 -26.89 9.97
C LEU A 754 2.05 -27.13 9.36
N PHE A 755 0.98 -26.56 9.93
CA PHE A 755 -0.41 -26.79 9.53
C PHE A 755 -0.83 -28.27 9.52
N LEU A 756 -0.35 -29.08 10.48
CA LEU A 756 -0.63 -30.53 10.59
C LEU A 756 -1.77 -30.90 11.55
N GLN A 757 -2.43 -29.90 12.17
CA GLN A 757 -3.47 -30.10 13.18
C GLN A 757 -4.77 -30.77 12.67
N ASP A 758 -4.92 -30.96 11.36
CA ASP A 758 -6.00 -31.72 10.75
C ASP A 758 -5.75 -33.24 10.76
N TYR A 759 -4.49 -33.66 10.74
CA TYR A 759 -4.08 -35.07 10.84
C TYR A 759 -3.71 -35.47 12.25
N ILE A 760 -3.07 -34.56 13.00
CA ILE A 760 -2.58 -34.83 14.34
C ILE A 760 -3.38 -33.95 15.32
N PRO A 761 -4.32 -34.53 16.08
CA PRO A 761 -5.16 -33.78 17.00
C PRO A 761 -4.31 -32.98 18.00
N GLY A 762 -4.65 -31.71 18.20
CA GLY A 762 -4.02 -30.82 19.17
C GLY A 762 -5.07 -30.17 20.07
N ARG A 763 -4.70 -29.90 21.33
CA ARG A 763 -5.58 -29.21 22.29
C ARG A 763 -5.34 -27.70 22.35
N LEU A 764 -4.24 -27.22 21.77
CA LEU A 764 -3.84 -25.82 21.83
C LEU A 764 -4.88 -24.86 21.22
N VAL A 765 -5.37 -25.09 20.00
CA VAL A 765 -6.56 -24.41 19.46
C VAL A 765 -7.28 -25.36 18.52
N VAL A 766 -8.28 -26.10 19.03
CA VAL A 766 -8.95 -27.18 18.28
C VAL A 766 -9.55 -26.70 16.97
N ALA A 767 -10.13 -25.49 16.91
CA ALA A 767 -10.75 -24.96 15.70
C ALA A 767 -9.79 -24.82 14.50
N PHE A 768 -8.46 -24.83 14.70
CA PHE A 768 -7.51 -24.63 13.61
C PHE A 768 -7.36 -25.83 12.67
N TRP A 769 -8.00 -26.97 12.96
CA TRP A 769 -8.05 -28.13 12.06
C TRP A 769 -8.52 -27.74 10.66
N SER A 770 -9.58 -26.93 10.53
CA SER A 770 -10.14 -26.56 9.22
C SER A 770 -9.22 -25.60 8.45
N LEU A 771 -8.47 -24.75 9.17
CA LEU A 771 -7.42 -23.91 8.55
C LEU A 771 -6.29 -24.78 8.00
N GLY A 772 -5.94 -25.88 8.68
CA GLY A 772 -4.97 -26.86 8.18
C GLY A 772 -5.42 -27.50 6.87
N VAL A 773 -6.71 -27.80 6.73
CA VAL A 773 -7.32 -28.30 5.47
C VAL A 773 -7.28 -27.23 4.37
N GLU A 774 -7.68 -25.99 4.69
CA GLU A 774 -7.67 -24.88 3.73
C GLU A 774 -6.26 -24.55 3.21
N GLU A 775 -5.25 -24.47 4.07
CA GLU A 775 -3.88 -24.16 3.64
C GLU A 775 -3.32 -25.23 2.70
N LYS A 776 -3.57 -26.52 2.96
CA LYS A 776 -3.19 -27.60 2.04
C LYS A 776 -3.91 -27.49 0.72
N PHE A 777 -5.18 -27.09 0.73
CA PHE A 777 -5.91 -26.82 -0.51
C PHE A 777 -5.34 -25.62 -1.27
N TYR A 778 -5.03 -24.51 -0.59
CA TYR A 778 -4.42 -23.34 -1.19
C TYR A 778 -3.04 -23.65 -1.76
N PHE A 779 -2.31 -24.55 -1.12
CA PHE A 779 -1.07 -25.10 -1.66
C PHE A 779 -1.30 -25.93 -2.92
N LEU A 780 -2.28 -26.84 -2.92
CA LEU A 780 -2.51 -27.79 -4.02
C LEU A 780 -3.20 -27.19 -5.25
N ILE A 781 -4.11 -26.22 -5.06
CA ILE A 781 -4.99 -25.74 -6.13
C ILE A 781 -4.28 -25.12 -7.34
N PRO A 782 -3.13 -24.41 -7.24
CA PRO A 782 -2.41 -23.96 -8.43
C PRO A 782 -1.89 -25.13 -9.26
N PHE A 783 -1.37 -26.18 -8.62
CA PHE A 783 -0.88 -27.39 -9.29
C PHE A 783 -2.00 -28.18 -9.96
N LEU A 784 -3.20 -28.12 -9.40
CA LEU A 784 -4.41 -28.68 -10.01
C LEU A 784 -4.93 -27.83 -11.18
N MET A 785 -4.92 -26.51 -11.05
CA MET A 785 -5.48 -25.60 -12.05
C MET A 785 -4.60 -25.43 -13.29
N VAL A 786 -3.27 -25.45 -13.17
CA VAL A 786 -2.37 -25.33 -14.33
C VAL A 786 -2.67 -26.39 -15.42
N PRO A 787 -2.77 -27.70 -15.13
CA PRO A 787 -3.12 -28.70 -16.14
C PRO A 787 -4.59 -28.61 -16.57
N ILE A 788 -5.53 -28.36 -15.66
CA ILE A 788 -6.96 -28.29 -15.99
C ILE A 788 -7.25 -27.13 -16.95
N LEU A 789 -6.62 -25.97 -16.76
CA LEU A 789 -6.79 -24.82 -17.64
C LEU A 789 -6.12 -25.00 -19.02
N ARG A 790 -5.28 -26.04 -19.22
CA ARG A 790 -4.75 -26.40 -20.55
C ARG A 790 -5.75 -27.20 -21.38
N ILE A 791 -6.74 -27.83 -20.75
CA ILE A 791 -7.79 -28.56 -21.45
C ILE A 791 -8.66 -27.54 -22.20
N ARG A 792 -8.85 -27.72 -23.52
CA ARG A 792 -9.62 -26.77 -24.34
C ARG A 792 -11.13 -26.86 -24.11
N SER A 793 -11.65 -28.06 -23.88
CA SER A 793 -13.08 -28.29 -23.69
C SER A 793 -13.51 -28.00 -22.25
N THR A 794 -14.42 -27.05 -22.06
CA THR A 794 -15.05 -26.73 -20.76
C THR A 794 -15.74 -27.94 -20.15
N GLN A 795 -16.46 -28.74 -20.95
CA GLN A 795 -17.08 -29.98 -20.47
C GLN A 795 -16.03 -30.94 -19.91
N THR A 796 -14.90 -31.08 -20.58
CA THR A 796 -13.81 -31.96 -20.11
C THR A 796 -13.19 -31.42 -18.81
N ARG A 797 -13.06 -30.09 -18.65
CA ARG A 797 -12.62 -29.47 -17.38
C ARG A 797 -13.57 -29.80 -16.23
N LEU A 798 -14.87 -29.65 -16.47
CA LEU A 798 -15.91 -29.93 -15.48
C LEU A 798 -15.95 -31.42 -15.12
N THR A 799 -15.86 -32.31 -16.11
CA THR A 799 -15.78 -33.75 -15.89
C THR A 799 -14.52 -34.13 -15.11
N ALA A 800 -13.37 -33.50 -15.36
CA ALA A 800 -12.15 -33.74 -14.61
C ALA A 800 -12.30 -33.37 -13.13
N ILE A 801 -12.89 -32.21 -12.82
CA ILE A 801 -13.17 -31.82 -11.43
C ILE A 801 -14.24 -32.72 -10.79
N ALA A 802 -15.27 -33.10 -11.54
CA ALA A 802 -16.29 -34.05 -11.06
C ALA A 802 -15.72 -35.43 -10.76
N ALA A 803 -14.78 -35.92 -11.57
CA ALA A 803 -14.07 -37.17 -11.31
C ALA A 803 -13.18 -37.05 -10.06
N LEU A 804 -12.51 -35.91 -9.87
CA LEU A 804 -11.71 -35.65 -8.66
C LEU A 804 -12.56 -35.55 -7.39
N LEU A 805 -13.80 -35.08 -7.48
CA LEU A 805 -14.75 -35.08 -6.37
C LEU A 805 -15.08 -36.49 -5.86
N CYS A 806 -15.02 -37.51 -6.72
CA CYS A 806 -15.25 -38.89 -6.31
C CYS A 806 -14.12 -39.43 -5.42
N VAL A 807 -12.90 -38.88 -5.50
CA VAL A 807 -11.73 -39.35 -4.76
C VAL A 807 -11.91 -39.23 -3.23
N PRO A 808 -12.16 -38.04 -2.64
CA PRO A 808 -12.33 -37.92 -1.20
C PRO A 808 -13.54 -38.69 -0.68
N ILE A 809 -14.63 -38.78 -1.47
CA ILE A 809 -15.82 -39.56 -1.10
C ILE A 809 -15.50 -41.06 -1.04
N THR A 810 -14.80 -41.57 -2.05
CA THR A 810 -14.40 -42.98 -2.12
C THR A 810 -13.42 -43.32 -1.00
N LEU A 811 -12.41 -42.48 -0.77
CA LEU A 811 -11.47 -42.66 0.34
C LEU A 811 -12.19 -42.66 1.68
N ARG A 812 -13.16 -41.78 1.89
CA ARG A 812 -13.93 -41.72 3.15
C ARG A 812 -14.77 -42.98 3.35
N ILE A 813 -15.37 -43.54 2.30
CA ILE A 813 -16.09 -44.81 2.36
C ILE A 813 -15.13 -45.97 2.66
N ILE A 814 -13.98 -46.03 2.00
CA ILE A 814 -12.96 -47.06 2.24
C ILE A 814 -12.49 -47.01 3.70
N THR A 815 -12.12 -45.81 4.20
CA THR A 815 -11.70 -45.64 5.59
C THR A 815 -12.81 -46.01 6.57
N TYR A 816 -14.07 -45.70 6.28
CA TYR A 816 -15.21 -46.13 7.08
C TYR A 816 -15.33 -47.67 7.15
N LEU A 817 -15.23 -48.33 5.99
CA LEU A 817 -15.35 -49.80 5.89
C LEU A 817 -14.18 -50.55 6.53
N GLN A 818 -13.02 -49.90 6.64
CA GLN A 818 -11.82 -50.47 7.26
C GLN A 818 -11.76 -50.25 8.78
N HIS A 819 -12.58 -49.36 9.34
CA HIS A 819 -12.57 -49.04 10.77
C HIS A 819 -13.56 -49.93 11.53
N GLU A 820 -13.16 -50.50 12.66
CA GLU A 820 -13.98 -51.39 13.50
C GLU A 820 -15.02 -50.62 14.34
N GLY A 821 -15.80 -49.75 13.70
CA GLY A 821 -16.78 -48.88 14.35
C GLY A 821 -16.16 -47.72 15.13
N PHE A 822 -16.99 -46.73 15.49
CA PHE A 822 -16.54 -45.53 16.21
C PHE A 822 -17.11 -45.51 17.63
N ALA A 823 -16.24 -45.43 18.63
CA ALA A 823 -16.63 -45.38 20.04
C ALA A 823 -17.12 -43.98 20.45
N SER A 824 -16.74 -42.93 19.73
CA SER A 824 -17.17 -41.57 20.02
C SER A 824 -17.21 -40.68 18.78
N TYR A 825 -17.96 -39.57 18.87
CA TYR A 825 -17.94 -38.53 17.85
C TYR A 825 -16.55 -37.94 17.62
N ALA A 826 -15.73 -37.83 18.69
CA ALA A 826 -14.37 -37.30 18.57
C ALA A 826 -13.49 -38.23 17.71
N GLU A 827 -13.60 -39.54 17.89
CA GLU A 827 -12.90 -40.53 17.07
C GLU A 827 -13.35 -40.46 15.61
N PHE A 828 -14.66 -40.46 15.37
CA PHE A 828 -15.22 -40.26 14.02
C PHE A 828 -14.71 -38.98 13.36
N PHE A 829 -14.69 -37.88 14.13
CA PHE A 829 -14.28 -36.57 13.67
C PHE A 829 -12.81 -36.57 13.20
N TRP A 830 -11.89 -37.07 14.03
CA TRP A 830 -10.46 -37.05 13.70
C TRP A 830 -10.07 -38.07 12.63
N THR A 831 -10.83 -39.15 12.49
CA THR A 831 -10.55 -40.21 11.49
C THR A 831 -11.18 -39.92 10.13
N LEU A 832 -12.44 -39.45 10.07
CA LEU A 832 -13.19 -39.33 8.81
C LEU A 832 -13.51 -37.91 8.35
N ARG A 833 -13.53 -36.93 9.26
CA ARG A 833 -13.94 -35.55 8.96
C ARG A 833 -12.77 -34.57 8.85
N SER A 834 -11.81 -34.66 9.77
CA SER A 834 -10.70 -33.71 9.86
C SER A 834 -9.63 -33.86 8.77
N PRO A 835 -9.18 -35.08 8.39
CA PRO A 835 -8.06 -35.24 7.48
C PRO A 835 -8.30 -34.64 6.10
N PHE A 836 -7.33 -33.86 5.59
CA PHE A 836 -7.46 -33.13 4.32
C PHE A 836 -7.94 -33.99 3.13
N HIS A 837 -7.38 -35.20 2.96
CA HIS A 837 -7.70 -36.07 1.83
C HIS A 837 -9.15 -36.60 1.86
N LEU A 838 -9.81 -36.52 3.02
CA LEU A 838 -11.22 -36.86 3.20
C LEU A 838 -12.12 -35.63 3.21
N ALA A 839 -11.60 -34.45 3.59
CA ALA A 839 -12.38 -33.22 3.80
C ALA A 839 -12.39 -32.25 2.60
N CYS A 840 -11.64 -32.54 1.53
CA CYS A 840 -11.47 -31.60 0.40
C CYS A 840 -12.64 -31.59 -0.60
N ASP A 841 -13.67 -32.42 -0.41
CA ASP A 841 -14.88 -32.48 -1.25
C ASP A 841 -15.63 -31.14 -1.30
N ALA A 842 -15.85 -30.48 -0.16
CA ALA A 842 -16.51 -29.18 -0.11
C ALA A 842 -15.72 -28.07 -0.84
N LEU A 843 -14.39 -28.08 -0.73
CA LEU A 843 -13.50 -27.16 -1.45
C LEU A 843 -13.56 -27.40 -2.97
N LEU A 844 -13.55 -28.66 -3.40
CA LEU A 844 -13.69 -29.03 -4.80
C LEU A 844 -15.07 -28.69 -5.39
N ILE A 845 -16.16 -28.79 -4.61
CA ILE A 845 -17.49 -28.31 -5.02
C ILE A 845 -17.46 -26.80 -5.26
N GLY A 846 -16.79 -26.04 -4.39
CA GLY A 846 -16.53 -24.62 -4.62
C GLY A 846 -15.78 -24.34 -5.93
N THR A 847 -14.71 -25.09 -6.19
CA THR A 847 -13.95 -25.01 -7.45
C THR A 847 -14.81 -25.33 -8.67
N PHE A 848 -15.65 -26.36 -8.58
CA PHE A 848 -16.61 -26.72 -9.62
C PHE A 848 -17.61 -25.58 -9.91
N CYS A 849 -18.18 -24.98 -8.87
CA CYS A 849 -19.05 -23.81 -9.00
C CYS A 849 -18.34 -22.61 -9.63
N ALA A 850 -17.05 -22.39 -9.35
CA ALA A 850 -16.29 -21.30 -9.96
C ALA A 850 -16.06 -21.49 -11.45
N LEU A 851 -15.75 -22.73 -11.88
CA LEU A 851 -15.63 -23.06 -13.30
C LEU A 851 -16.96 -22.90 -14.03
N LEU A 852 -18.06 -23.39 -13.46
CA LEU A 852 -19.41 -23.19 -14.00
C LEU A 852 -19.77 -21.71 -14.12
N TYR A 853 -19.48 -20.91 -13.09
CA TYR A 853 -19.75 -19.48 -13.10
C TYR A 853 -18.95 -18.74 -14.19
N GLN A 854 -17.68 -19.11 -14.37
CA GLN A 854 -16.82 -18.48 -15.37
C GLN A 854 -17.30 -18.80 -16.80
N HIS A 855 -17.70 -20.04 -17.05
CA HIS A 855 -18.16 -20.53 -18.36
C HIS A 855 -19.69 -20.57 -18.49
N ARG A 856 -20.41 -19.77 -17.70
CA ARG A 856 -21.89 -19.79 -17.64
C ARG A 856 -22.59 -19.56 -18.98
N GLU A 857 -21.93 -18.86 -19.90
CA GLU A 857 -22.44 -18.55 -21.25
C GLU A 857 -22.57 -19.81 -22.12
N GLU A 858 -21.82 -20.88 -21.80
CA GLU A 858 -21.91 -22.18 -22.47
C GLU A 858 -23.11 -23.03 -21.96
N PHE A 859 -23.80 -22.59 -20.91
CA PHE A 859 -24.89 -23.32 -20.26
C PHE A 859 -26.16 -22.47 -20.18
N PRO A 860 -27.03 -22.51 -21.22
CA PRO A 860 -28.24 -21.66 -21.29
C PRO A 860 -29.18 -21.78 -20.08
N LEU A 861 -29.22 -22.94 -19.42
CA LEU A 861 -30.00 -23.16 -18.20
C LEU A 861 -29.56 -22.23 -17.06
N LEU A 862 -28.28 -21.90 -16.94
CA LEU A 862 -27.76 -21.00 -15.90
C LEU A 862 -28.19 -19.54 -16.11
N GLU A 863 -28.55 -19.17 -17.34
CA GLU A 863 -29.07 -17.84 -17.63
C GLU A 863 -30.56 -17.68 -17.28
N SER A 864 -31.29 -18.80 -17.14
CA SER A 864 -32.70 -18.82 -16.80
C SER A 864 -32.94 -18.32 -15.37
N ALA A 865 -33.72 -17.25 -15.23
CA ALA A 865 -34.09 -16.71 -13.92
C ALA A 865 -34.95 -17.68 -13.11
N ALA A 866 -35.75 -18.54 -13.76
CA ALA A 866 -36.56 -19.55 -13.10
C ALA A 866 -35.69 -20.67 -12.51
N PHE A 867 -34.74 -21.17 -13.32
CA PHE A 867 -33.77 -22.17 -12.86
C PHE A 867 -32.92 -21.61 -11.71
N ASN A 868 -32.41 -20.38 -11.84
CA ASN A 868 -31.63 -19.75 -10.78
C ASN A 868 -32.40 -19.63 -9.46
N ARG A 869 -33.69 -19.27 -9.50
CA ARG A 869 -34.55 -19.24 -8.30
C ARG A 869 -34.79 -20.63 -7.71
N ALA A 870 -35.04 -21.62 -8.57
CA ALA A 870 -35.23 -22.99 -8.13
C ALA A 870 -33.98 -23.53 -7.43
N LEU A 871 -32.80 -23.25 -8.00
CA LEU A 871 -31.50 -23.61 -7.43
C LEU A 871 -31.26 -22.96 -6.06
N PHE A 872 -31.59 -21.67 -5.91
CA PHE A 872 -31.49 -20.97 -4.63
C PHE A 872 -32.39 -21.60 -3.56
N TRP A 873 -33.68 -21.77 -3.88
CA TRP A 873 -34.66 -22.25 -2.90
C TRP A 873 -34.50 -23.73 -2.59
N SER A 874 -34.07 -24.57 -3.54
CA SER A 874 -33.75 -25.97 -3.26
C SER A 874 -32.56 -26.08 -2.31
N GLY A 875 -31.50 -25.29 -2.53
CA GLY A 875 -30.36 -25.19 -1.62
C GLY A 875 -30.77 -24.68 -0.24
N MET A 876 -31.58 -23.62 -0.18
CA MET A 876 -32.04 -23.04 1.10
C MET A 876 -32.95 -23.98 1.89
N LEU A 877 -33.87 -24.69 1.23
CA LEU A 877 -34.74 -25.68 1.87
C LEU A 877 -33.93 -26.87 2.40
N TRP A 878 -32.97 -27.37 1.62
CA TRP A 878 -32.11 -28.47 2.03
C TRP A 878 -31.23 -28.10 3.23
N VAL A 879 -30.49 -26.98 3.13
CA VAL A 879 -29.63 -26.50 4.22
C VAL A 879 -30.47 -26.13 5.45
N GLY A 880 -31.63 -25.48 5.26
CA GLY A 880 -32.53 -25.11 6.35
C GLY A 880 -33.12 -26.33 7.07
N TYR A 881 -33.51 -27.37 6.32
CA TYR A 881 -33.94 -28.64 6.90
C TYR A 881 -32.86 -29.26 7.76
N LEU A 882 -31.63 -29.36 7.25
CA LEU A 882 -30.49 -29.91 8.00
C LEU A 882 -30.16 -29.06 9.24
N LEU A 883 -30.20 -27.73 9.12
CA LEU A 883 -29.90 -26.83 10.23
C LEU A 883 -30.92 -26.98 11.37
N CYS A 884 -32.20 -27.18 11.07
CA CYS A 884 -33.27 -27.32 12.05
C CYS A 884 -33.55 -28.77 12.48
N ALA A 885 -32.96 -29.76 11.80
CA ALA A 885 -33.06 -31.16 12.19
C ALA A 885 -32.48 -31.38 13.59
N ARG A 886 -33.01 -32.38 14.33
CA ARG A 886 -32.41 -32.82 15.60
C ARG A 886 -30.90 -32.98 15.44
N PRO A 887 -30.09 -32.69 16.48
CA PRO A 887 -28.63 -32.62 16.37
C PRO A 887 -28.05 -33.76 15.53
N LEU A 888 -27.68 -33.42 14.28
CA LEU A 888 -27.44 -34.40 13.21
C LEU A 888 -26.35 -35.41 13.58
N THR A 889 -25.34 -34.93 14.30
CA THR A 889 -24.16 -35.72 14.68
C THR A 889 -24.43 -36.72 15.80
N ASN A 890 -25.55 -36.60 16.51
CA ASN A 890 -25.89 -37.47 17.65
C ASN A 890 -27.02 -38.45 17.32
N SER A 891 -27.71 -38.26 16.20
CA SER A 891 -28.89 -39.04 15.80
C SER A 891 -28.69 -39.88 14.54
N LEU A 892 -27.57 -39.69 13.82
CA LEU A 892 -27.26 -40.44 12.60
C LEU A 892 -26.28 -41.58 12.89
N ASP A 893 -26.49 -42.71 12.24
CA ASP A 893 -25.45 -43.72 12.09
C ASP A 893 -24.25 -43.14 11.32
N TRP A 894 -23.05 -43.61 11.68
CA TRP A 894 -21.77 -43.09 11.21
C TRP A 894 -21.62 -43.21 9.67
N PHE A 895 -22.23 -44.22 9.06
CA PHE A 895 -22.31 -44.32 7.59
C PHE A 895 -23.09 -43.16 6.96
N ARG A 896 -24.27 -42.82 7.53
CA ARG A 896 -25.07 -41.70 7.02
C ARG A 896 -24.39 -40.36 7.24
N ALA A 897 -23.66 -40.21 8.35
CA ALA A 897 -22.84 -39.02 8.61
C ALA A 897 -21.74 -38.82 7.54
N THR A 898 -21.21 -39.92 6.99
CA THR A 898 -20.16 -39.91 5.96
C THR A 898 -20.63 -39.30 4.63
N LEU A 899 -21.89 -39.54 4.24
CA LEU A 899 -22.53 -39.00 3.03
C LEU A 899 -23.18 -37.63 3.23
N LEU A 900 -23.43 -37.24 4.48
CA LEU A 900 -24.07 -35.97 4.79
C LEU A 900 -23.22 -34.76 4.37
N PHE A 901 -21.90 -34.80 4.57
CA PHE A 901 -21.02 -33.67 4.28
C PHE A 901 -20.99 -33.25 2.80
N PRO A 902 -20.82 -34.16 1.81
CA PRO A 902 -20.88 -33.78 0.41
C PRO A 902 -22.28 -33.32 0.00
N ALA A 903 -23.34 -33.95 0.53
CA ALA A 903 -24.71 -33.52 0.27
C ALA A 903 -25.00 -32.11 0.80
N LEU A 904 -24.44 -31.77 1.97
CA LEU A 904 -24.49 -30.42 2.53
C LEU A 904 -23.71 -29.43 1.66
N ALA A 905 -22.49 -29.77 1.26
CA ALA A 905 -21.65 -28.93 0.42
C ALA A 905 -22.29 -28.66 -0.95
N VAL A 906 -23.02 -29.62 -1.54
CA VAL A 906 -23.83 -29.40 -2.75
C VAL A 906 -24.94 -28.37 -2.50
N GLY A 907 -25.63 -28.45 -1.36
CA GLY A 907 -26.62 -27.45 -0.95
C GLY A 907 -26.04 -26.03 -0.85
N PHE A 908 -24.89 -25.89 -0.21
CA PHE A 908 -24.17 -24.61 -0.16
C PHE A 908 -23.68 -24.16 -1.54
N GLY A 909 -23.19 -25.08 -2.38
CA GLY A 909 -22.79 -24.80 -3.76
C GLY A 909 -23.94 -24.25 -4.61
N ALA A 910 -25.16 -24.78 -4.43
CA ALA A 910 -26.37 -24.29 -5.09
C ALA A 910 -26.71 -22.86 -4.66
N ILE A 911 -26.71 -22.56 -3.36
CA ILE A 911 -26.94 -21.20 -2.83
C ILE A 911 -25.87 -20.23 -3.34
N LEU A 912 -24.60 -20.63 -3.25
CA LEU A 912 -23.46 -19.83 -3.70
C LEU A 912 -23.54 -19.51 -5.19
N LEU A 913 -23.66 -20.54 -6.04
CA LEU A 913 -23.70 -20.38 -7.49
C LEU A 913 -24.88 -19.49 -7.91
N SER A 914 -26.04 -19.66 -7.25
CA SER A 914 -27.21 -18.85 -7.53
C SER A 914 -27.01 -17.36 -7.24
N LEU A 915 -26.41 -17.04 -6.09
CA LEU A 915 -26.09 -15.67 -5.71
C LEU A 915 -25.02 -15.06 -6.63
N ALA A 916 -24.04 -15.85 -7.09
CA ALA A 916 -23.00 -15.41 -8.00
C ALA A 916 -23.53 -15.05 -9.40
N LEU A 917 -24.45 -15.86 -9.96
CA LEU A 917 -24.95 -15.73 -11.33
C LEU A 917 -25.80 -14.48 -11.57
N LYS A 918 -26.98 -14.41 -10.94
CA LYS A 918 -27.94 -13.30 -11.13
C LYS A 918 -28.60 -12.94 -9.78
N PRO A 919 -28.12 -11.90 -9.07
CA PRO A 919 -28.67 -11.52 -7.77
C PRO A 919 -30.13 -11.08 -7.89
N GLY A 920 -31.05 -11.89 -7.34
CA GLY A 920 -32.48 -11.57 -7.26
C GLY A 920 -32.83 -10.65 -6.09
N ARG A 921 -34.12 -10.33 -5.88
CA ARG A 921 -34.56 -9.49 -4.74
C ARG A 921 -34.13 -10.02 -3.37
N TYR A 922 -33.99 -11.34 -3.24
CA TYR A 922 -33.53 -12.06 -2.04
C TYR A 922 -32.05 -11.85 -1.74
N SER A 923 -31.21 -11.54 -2.74
CA SER A 923 -29.78 -11.25 -2.56
C SER A 923 -29.52 -10.04 -1.64
N ARG A 924 -30.48 -9.10 -1.56
CA ARG A 924 -30.39 -7.90 -0.72
C ARG A 924 -30.17 -8.19 0.77
N VAL A 925 -30.66 -9.33 1.26
CA VAL A 925 -30.45 -9.76 2.66
C VAL A 925 -28.96 -10.03 2.90
N PHE A 926 -28.31 -10.71 1.96
CA PHE A 926 -26.89 -11.04 2.02
C PHE A 926 -26.00 -9.80 1.86
N CYS A 927 -26.49 -8.76 1.19
CA CYS A 927 -25.80 -7.47 1.06
C CYS A 927 -26.06 -6.51 2.25
N SER A 928 -26.58 -6.99 3.38
CA SER A 928 -26.85 -6.14 4.53
C SER A 928 -25.55 -5.61 5.18
N PRO A 929 -25.55 -4.38 5.72
CA PRO A 929 -24.37 -3.82 6.40
C PRO A 929 -23.88 -4.68 7.57
N VAL A 930 -24.80 -5.39 8.25
CA VAL A 930 -24.48 -6.25 9.39
C VAL A 930 -23.69 -7.49 8.93
N LEU A 931 -24.19 -8.21 7.91
CA LEU A 931 -23.46 -9.37 7.40
C LEU A 931 -22.12 -8.97 6.76
N PHE A 932 -22.06 -7.81 6.11
CA PHE A 932 -20.82 -7.28 5.59
C PHE A 932 -19.79 -6.96 6.69
N PHE A 933 -20.25 -6.44 7.84
CA PHE A 933 -19.39 -6.23 9.01
C PHE A 933 -18.76 -7.55 9.49
N PHE A 934 -19.58 -8.57 9.72
CA PHE A 934 -19.10 -9.90 10.14
C PHE A 934 -18.21 -10.55 9.09
N SER A 935 -18.54 -10.41 7.81
CA SER A 935 -17.72 -10.89 6.71
C SER A 935 -16.31 -10.30 6.71
N LYS A 936 -16.20 -8.99 6.96
CA LYS A 936 -14.92 -8.28 6.97
C LYS A 936 -13.99 -8.75 8.07
N ILE A 937 -14.53 -9.07 9.25
CA ILE A 937 -13.75 -9.56 10.40
C ILE A 937 -13.76 -11.08 10.52
N SER A 938 -14.38 -11.80 9.58
CA SER A 938 -14.67 -13.24 9.71
C SER A 938 -13.43 -14.08 9.99
N TYR A 939 -12.30 -13.79 9.34
CA TYR A 939 -11.05 -14.50 9.55
C TYR A 939 -10.49 -14.26 10.96
N SER A 940 -10.31 -13.00 11.35
CA SER A 940 -9.87 -12.65 12.71
C SER A 940 -10.82 -13.18 13.80
N LEU A 941 -12.13 -13.14 13.56
CA LEU A 941 -13.14 -13.68 14.49
C LEU A 941 -13.07 -15.21 14.60
N TYR A 942 -12.82 -15.89 13.48
CA TYR A 942 -12.60 -17.34 13.48
C TYR A 942 -11.37 -17.72 14.31
N LEU A 943 -10.29 -16.94 14.25
CA LEU A 943 -9.08 -17.22 15.03
C LEU A 943 -9.32 -17.12 16.54
N VAL A 944 -10.06 -16.10 16.99
CA VAL A 944 -10.10 -15.74 18.42
C VAL A 944 -11.29 -16.30 19.21
N HIS A 945 -12.41 -16.65 18.57
CA HIS A 945 -13.66 -16.91 19.31
C HIS A 945 -13.57 -18.04 20.35
N MET A 946 -12.82 -19.12 20.06
CA MET A 946 -12.77 -20.31 20.91
C MET A 946 -12.12 -20.10 22.27
N VAL A 947 -11.09 -19.24 22.37
CA VAL A 947 -10.31 -19.10 23.61
C VAL A 947 -11.05 -18.34 24.71
N PHE A 948 -12.16 -17.67 24.38
CA PHE A 948 -12.94 -16.86 25.32
C PHE A 948 -14.13 -17.60 25.92
N ILE A 949 -14.41 -18.85 25.52
CA ILE A 949 -15.59 -19.60 25.99
C ILE A 949 -15.55 -19.74 27.52
N ASP A 950 -14.48 -20.36 28.03
CA ASP A 950 -14.36 -20.67 29.46
C ASP A 950 -14.14 -19.39 30.28
N SER A 951 -13.31 -18.46 29.80
CA SER A 951 -13.05 -17.18 30.47
C SER A 951 -14.32 -16.34 30.62
N VAL A 952 -15.13 -16.22 29.57
CA VAL A 952 -16.38 -15.45 29.63
C VAL A 952 -17.42 -16.14 30.49
N TYR A 953 -17.50 -17.48 30.44
CA TYR A 953 -18.42 -18.24 31.29
C TYR A 953 -18.07 -18.05 32.77
N HIS A 954 -16.78 -18.15 33.11
CA HIS A 954 -16.28 -17.92 34.45
C HIS A 954 -16.50 -16.46 34.91
N VAL A 955 -16.35 -15.47 34.02
CA VAL A 955 -16.69 -14.08 34.37
C VAL A 955 -18.19 -13.93 34.62
N ALA A 956 -19.04 -14.61 33.85
CA ALA A 956 -20.48 -14.55 34.00
C ALA A 956 -20.97 -15.12 35.35
N THR A 957 -20.27 -16.11 35.94
CA THR A 957 -20.64 -16.65 37.26
C THR A 957 -20.48 -15.65 38.41
N TYR A 958 -19.67 -14.60 38.23
CA TYR A 958 -19.57 -13.51 39.23
C TYR A 958 -20.73 -12.51 39.14
N ILE A 959 -21.61 -12.59 38.13
CA ILE A 959 -22.79 -11.73 38.04
C ILE A 959 -23.79 -12.19 39.11
N PRO A 960 -24.24 -11.30 40.02
CA PRO A 960 -25.18 -11.66 41.08
C PRO A 960 -26.44 -12.34 40.52
N GLY A 961 -26.74 -13.54 41.03
CA GLY A 961 -27.91 -14.33 40.61
C GLY A 961 -27.74 -15.14 39.33
N PHE A 962 -26.59 -15.09 38.64
CA PHE A 962 -26.36 -15.84 37.39
C PHE A 962 -26.55 -17.36 37.57
N GLU A 963 -25.92 -17.95 38.59
CA GLU A 963 -26.01 -19.40 38.84
C GLU A 963 -27.43 -19.85 39.23
N SER A 964 -28.24 -18.95 39.78
CA SER A 964 -29.63 -19.23 40.15
C SER A 964 -30.61 -19.24 38.97
N LEU A 965 -30.20 -18.74 37.80
CA LEU A 965 -31.05 -18.72 36.60
C LEU A 965 -31.13 -20.11 35.95
N PRO A 966 -32.26 -20.45 35.31
CA PRO A 966 -32.32 -21.58 34.39
C PRO A 966 -31.28 -21.45 33.27
N ARG A 967 -30.86 -22.57 32.68
CA ARG A 967 -29.83 -22.57 31.60
C ARG A 967 -30.14 -21.62 30.45
N GLY A 968 -31.41 -21.49 30.06
CA GLY A 968 -31.83 -20.50 29.06
C GLY A 968 -31.57 -19.05 29.51
N GLY A 969 -31.81 -18.73 30.77
CA GLY A 969 -31.49 -17.42 31.36
C GLY A 969 -29.99 -17.15 31.43
N GLN A 970 -29.20 -18.14 31.84
CA GLN A 970 -27.74 -18.05 31.83
C GLN A 970 -27.19 -17.81 30.40
N PHE A 971 -27.72 -18.54 29.42
CA PHE A 971 -27.37 -18.37 28.00
C PHE A 971 -27.65 -16.95 27.50
N LEU A 972 -28.82 -16.37 27.84
CA LEU A 972 -29.20 -15.02 27.41
C LEU A 972 -28.27 -13.92 27.96
N ILE A 973 -27.63 -14.16 29.11
CA ILE A 973 -26.63 -13.25 29.69
C ILE A 973 -25.25 -13.51 29.10
N TYR A 974 -24.84 -14.77 29.01
CA TYR A 974 -23.50 -15.16 28.54
C TYR A 974 -23.27 -14.82 27.06
N MET A 975 -24.23 -15.15 26.18
CA MET A 975 -23.99 -15.12 24.73
C MET A 975 -23.68 -13.71 24.19
N PRO A 976 -24.36 -12.64 24.63
CA PRO A 976 -23.99 -11.26 24.28
C PRO A 976 -22.58 -10.88 24.73
N ILE A 977 -22.18 -11.26 25.95
CA ILE A 977 -20.84 -10.96 26.49
C ILE A 977 -19.78 -11.69 25.66
N TYR A 978 -19.97 -12.99 25.43
CA TYR A 978 -19.07 -13.82 24.63
C TYR A 978 -18.91 -13.28 23.21
N THR A 979 -20.02 -12.90 22.58
CA THR A 979 -20.02 -12.28 21.24
C THR A 979 -19.28 -10.94 21.24
N GLY A 980 -19.54 -10.09 22.23
CA GLY A 980 -18.89 -8.77 22.37
C GLY A 980 -17.38 -8.87 22.55
N VAL A 981 -16.93 -9.74 23.45
CA VAL A 981 -15.50 -9.99 23.70
C VAL A 981 -14.82 -10.57 22.46
N SER A 982 -15.44 -11.55 21.81
CA SER A 982 -14.92 -12.15 20.57
C SER A 982 -14.79 -11.13 19.44
N ILE A 983 -15.79 -10.25 19.26
CA ILE A 983 -15.74 -9.17 18.26
C ILE A 983 -14.65 -8.16 18.60
N ALA A 984 -14.51 -7.77 19.87
CA ALA A 984 -13.47 -6.81 20.30
C ALA A 984 -12.06 -7.35 20.01
N ALA A 985 -11.79 -8.60 20.38
CA ALA A 985 -10.53 -9.27 20.09
C ALA A 985 -10.29 -9.43 18.57
N ALA A 986 -11.33 -9.79 17.81
CA ALA A 986 -11.25 -9.90 16.36
C ALA A 986 -10.94 -8.56 15.69
N LEU A 987 -11.54 -7.46 16.17
CA LEU A 987 -11.26 -6.12 15.68
C LEU A 987 -9.82 -5.70 15.99
N ALA A 988 -9.32 -6.00 17.19
CA ALA A 988 -7.93 -5.73 17.55
C ALA A 988 -6.97 -6.48 16.62
N LEU A 989 -7.15 -7.79 16.45
CA LEU A 989 -6.32 -8.60 15.54
C LEU A 989 -6.43 -8.13 14.08
N HIS A 990 -7.64 -7.78 13.64
CA HIS A 990 -7.89 -7.30 12.28
C HIS A 990 -7.19 -5.97 12.01
N TYR A 991 -7.29 -4.99 12.90
CA TYR A 991 -6.75 -3.65 12.65
C TYR A 991 -5.26 -3.53 12.96
N LEU A 992 -4.76 -4.24 13.97
CA LEU A 992 -3.36 -4.18 14.39
C LEU A 992 -2.46 -5.09 13.55
N VAL A 993 -2.98 -6.21 13.06
CA VAL A 993 -2.19 -7.21 12.32
C VAL A 993 -2.72 -7.41 10.91
N GLU A 994 -3.93 -7.95 10.74
CA GLU A 994 -4.43 -8.40 9.42
C GLU A 994 -4.42 -7.27 8.37
N LYS A 995 -5.00 -6.13 8.70
CA LYS A 995 -5.20 -5.00 7.77
C LYS A 995 -3.89 -4.39 7.27
N PRO A 996 -2.85 -4.12 8.10
CA PRO A 996 -1.53 -3.73 7.60
C PRO A 996 -0.97 -4.63 6.50
N PHE A 997 -1.07 -5.96 6.64
CA PHE A 997 -0.57 -6.90 5.64
C PHE A 997 -1.50 -7.02 4.42
N LEU A 998 -2.82 -6.87 4.60
CA LEU A 998 -3.74 -6.75 3.46
C LEU A 998 -3.44 -5.51 2.61
N LEU A 999 -3.03 -4.40 3.21
CA LEU A 999 -2.58 -3.21 2.46
C LEU A 999 -1.30 -3.47 1.66
N LEU A 1000 -0.38 -4.29 2.20
CA LEU A 1000 0.82 -4.74 1.46
C LEU A 1000 0.46 -5.73 0.33
N LYS A 1001 -0.53 -6.58 0.54
CA LYS A 1001 -1.05 -7.52 -0.47
C LYS A 1001 -1.68 -6.78 -1.65
N ASP A 1002 -2.41 -5.70 -1.37
CA ASP A 1002 -3.06 -4.84 -2.37
C ASP A 1002 -2.09 -3.81 -2.97
N TYR A 1003 -0.86 -3.73 -2.46
CA TYR A 1003 0.28 -3.05 -3.09
C TYR A 1003 0.75 -3.89 -4.29
N ASP A 1004 -0.11 -4.05 -5.30
CA ASP A 1004 0.38 -4.36 -6.63
C ASP A 1004 1.32 -3.19 -6.99
N ARG A 1005 2.58 -3.50 -7.34
CA ARG A 1005 3.41 -2.64 -8.20
C ARG A 1005 2.68 -2.50 -9.55
N ARG A 1006 1.53 -1.84 -9.57
CA ARG A 1006 1.10 -1.18 -10.78
C ARG A 1006 2.10 -0.05 -10.95
N PRO A 1007 2.73 0.09 -12.12
CA PRO A 1007 3.18 1.39 -12.52
C PRO A 1007 2.02 2.35 -12.22
N VAL A 1008 2.30 3.42 -11.47
CA VAL A 1008 1.49 4.63 -11.58
C VAL A 1008 1.23 4.80 -13.07
N THR A 1009 -0.03 4.74 -13.47
CA THR A 1009 -0.55 4.74 -14.83
C THR A 1009 0.51 5.21 -15.82
N THR A 1010 1.31 4.27 -16.35
CA THR A 1010 2.02 4.53 -17.60
C THR A 1010 0.88 4.76 -18.57
N TYR A 1011 0.77 5.99 -19.06
CA TYR A 1011 -0.04 6.30 -20.22
C TYR A 1011 0.20 5.18 -21.25
N ARG A 1012 -0.90 4.71 -21.84
CA ARG A 1012 -0.98 3.53 -22.71
C ARG A 1012 -0.01 3.70 -23.91
N VAL A 1013 1.22 3.18 -23.80
CA VAL A 1013 2.23 3.19 -24.88
C VAL A 1013 1.99 2.05 -25.89
N GLU A 1014 1.02 1.16 -25.65
CA GLU A 1014 0.77 0.00 -26.54
C GLU A 1014 0.21 0.36 -27.93
N GLN A 1015 -0.21 1.59 -28.20
CA GLN A 1015 -0.64 2.01 -29.55
C GLN A 1015 0.47 2.62 -30.42
N ARG A 1016 1.72 2.68 -29.94
CA ARG A 1016 2.83 3.30 -30.68
C ARG A 1016 3.68 2.36 -31.53
N VAL A 1017 3.39 1.06 -31.55
CA VAL A 1017 4.21 0.10 -32.30
C VAL A 1017 3.81 0.03 -33.78
N ASP A 1018 2.53 0.23 -34.11
CA ASP A 1018 2.05 0.09 -35.50
C ASP A 1018 2.33 1.33 -36.38
N ALA A 1019 2.49 2.53 -35.79
CA ALA A 1019 2.77 3.75 -36.55
C ALA A 1019 4.23 3.88 -36.98
N VAL A 1020 5.17 3.28 -36.22
CA VAL A 1020 6.61 3.27 -36.55
C VAL A 1020 6.92 2.29 -37.68
N LEU A 1021 6.13 1.23 -37.84
CA LEU A 1021 6.27 0.27 -38.93
C LEU A 1021 5.84 0.82 -40.31
N ASN A 1022 5.13 1.96 -40.36
CA ASN A 1022 4.55 2.52 -41.60
C ASN A 1022 5.26 3.79 -42.12
N GLY A 1023 6.46 4.12 -41.65
CA GLY A 1023 7.37 5.03 -42.37
C GLY A 1023 6.95 6.50 -42.50
N GLN A 1024 6.31 7.10 -41.48
CA GLN A 1024 6.10 8.56 -41.44
C GLN A 1024 7.06 9.26 -40.45
N PRO A 1025 7.67 10.41 -40.82
CA PRO A 1025 8.68 11.08 -40.01
C PRO A 1025 8.08 11.77 -38.78
N ALA A 1026 8.63 11.49 -37.59
CA ALA A 1026 8.25 12.11 -36.33
C ALA A 1026 8.98 13.45 -36.14
N ILE A 1027 8.36 14.55 -36.56
CA ILE A 1027 8.78 15.91 -36.18
C ILE A 1027 8.32 16.16 -34.74
N LEU A 1028 9.25 16.57 -33.88
CA LEU A 1028 9.02 16.90 -32.47
C LEU A 1028 8.28 18.24 -32.35
N LEU A 1029 6.97 18.24 -32.64
CA LEU A 1029 6.06 19.28 -32.19
C LEU A 1029 5.59 18.89 -30.78
N VAL A 1030 5.84 19.75 -29.79
CA VAL A 1030 5.12 19.71 -28.51
C VAL A 1030 3.68 20.13 -28.80
N THR A 1031 2.89 19.23 -29.37
CA THR A 1031 1.43 19.39 -29.42
C THR A 1031 0.86 18.87 -28.12
N ARG A 1032 0.02 19.69 -27.48
CA ARG A 1032 -0.99 19.25 -26.51
C ARG A 1032 -1.59 17.94 -27.02
N ALA A 1033 -1.68 16.93 -26.15
CA ALA A 1033 -2.48 15.76 -26.46
C ALA A 1033 -3.85 16.23 -26.98
N GLU A 1034 -4.21 15.84 -28.20
CA GLU A 1034 -5.50 16.22 -28.78
C GLU A 1034 -6.61 15.72 -27.86
N MET A 1035 -7.34 16.67 -27.30
CA MET A 1035 -8.53 16.41 -26.52
C MET A 1035 -9.59 15.87 -27.49
N PRO A 1036 -10.25 14.73 -27.20
CA PRO A 1036 -11.25 14.19 -28.09
C PRO A 1036 -12.33 15.24 -28.37
N GLN A 1037 -12.64 15.41 -29.65
CA GLN A 1037 -13.66 16.34 -30.12
C GLN A 1037 -14.96 15.59 -30.42
N GLY A 1038 -16.06 16.31 -30.35
CA GLY A 1038 -17.38 15.79 -30.66
C GLY A 1038 -18.37 16.93 -30.81
N THR A 1039 -19.54 16.61 -31.35
CA THR A 1039 -20.55 17.62 -31.65
C THR A 1039 -21.64 17.62 -30.59
N ILE A 1040 -22.03 18.78 -30.09
CA ILE A 1040 -23.15 18.90 -29.16
C ILE A 1040 -24.42 18.45 -29.89
N LYS A 1041 -24.94 17.28 -29.51
CA LYS A 1041 -26.13 16.68 -30.11
C LYS A 1041 -27.42 17.26 -29.53
N LYS A 1042 -27.41 17.56 -28.24
CA LYS A 1042 -28.58 18.06 -27.52
C LYS A 1042 -28.21 18.91 -26.31
N LEU A 1043 -28.89 20.03 -26.13
CA LEU A 1043 -28.80 20.88 -24.93
C LEU A 1043 -30.15 20.95 -24.21
N VAL A 1044 -30.11 20.83 -22.89
CA VAL A 1044 -31.28 20.97 -22.02
C VAL A 1044 -31.02 22.16 -21.10
N THR A 1045 -31.24 23.37 -21.62
CA THR A 1045 -30.88 24.65 -20.99
C THR A 1045 -31.57 24.89 -19.66
N ASP A 1046 -32.82 24.44 -19.50
CA ASP A 1046 -33.60 24.50 -18.26
C ASP A 1046 -33.01 23.62 -17.13
N LYS A 1047 -32.17 22.63 -17.46
CA LYS A 1047 -31.58 21.69 -16.49
C LYS A 1047 -30.05 21.73 -16.44
N GLY A 1048 -29.40 22.57 -17.25
CA GLY A 1048 -27.95 22.81 -17.22
C GLY A 1048 -27.10 21.60 -17.59
N PHE A 1049 -27.52 20.79 -18.57
CA PHE A 1049 -26.74 19.68 -19.11
C PHE A 1049 -26.95 19.46 -20.60
N GLY A 1050 -26.02 18.76 -21.25
CA GLY A 1050 -26.09 18.40 -22.66
C GLY A 1050 -25.51 17.03 -22.97
N PHE A 1051 -25.60 16.64 -24.23
CA PHE A 1051 -25.02 15.42 -24.77
C PHE A 1051 -24.13 15.74 -25.97
N ILE A 1052 -22.96 15.11 -26.01
CA ILE A 1052 -21.99 15.22 -27.09
C ILE A 1052 -21.94 13.89 -27.83
N GLU A 1053 -22.07 13.94 -29.14
CA GLU A 1053 -21.84 12.80 -30.01
C GLU A 1053 -20.34 12.68 -30.25
N GLY A 1054 -19.71 11.73 -29.57
CA GLY A 1054 -18.31 11.37 -29.77
C GLY A 1054 -18.18 10.17 -30.72
N GLU A 1055 -16.96 9.86 -31.17
CA GLU A 1055 -16.67 8.84 -32.19
C GLU A 1055 -17.21 7.43 -31.91
N LYS A 1056 -17.41 7.07 -30.63
CA LYS A 1056 -17.83 5.71 -30.23
C LYS A 1056 -19.11 5.65 -29.41
N ASN A 1057 -19.46 6.70 -28.68
CA ASN A 1057 -20.61 6.73 -27.77
C ASN A 1057 -21.09 8.17 -27.54
N GLU A 1058 -22.37 8.32 -27.20
CA GLU A 1058 -22.94 9.58 -26.73
C GLU A 1058 -22.49 9.86 -25.29
N LEU A 1059 -21.97 11.07 -25.05
CA LEU A 1059 -21.36 11.48 -23.79
C LEU A 1059 -22.18 12.57 -23.13
N PHE A 1060 -22.57 12.34 -21.88
CA PHE A 1060 -23.26 13.34 -21.07
C PHE A 1060 -22.28 14.38 -20.51
N PHE A 1061 -22.63 15.67 -20.50
CA PHE A 1061 -21.89 16.71 -19.77
C PHE A 1061 -22.82 17.65 -19.01
N HIS A 1062 -22.33 18.20 -17.90
CA HIS A 1062 -23.05 19.14 -17.05
C HIS A 1062 -22.44 20.54 -17.19
N HIS A 1063 -23.21 21.61 -16.98
CA HIS A 1063 -22.73 23.00 -17.11
C HIS A 1063 -21.48 23.30 -16.28
N SER A 1064 -21.33 22.65 -15.12
CA SER A 1064 -20.14 22.79 -14.25
C SER A 1064 -18.84 22.26 -14.85
N GLU A 1065 -18.93 21.48 -15.93
CA GLU A 1065 -17.79 20.93 -16.65
C GLU A 1065 -17.40 21.78 -17.87
N VAL A 1066 -18.18 22.82 -18.21
CA VAL A 1066 -17.88 23.74 -19.31
C VAL A 1066 -16.80 24.73 -18.86
N GLN A 1067 -15.79 24.95 -19.70
CA GLN A 1067 -14.67 25.82 -19.43
C GLN A 1067 -14.46 26.79 -20.59
N GLY A 1068 -14.06 28.02 -20.29
CA GLY A 1068 -13.76 29.05 -21.30
C GLY A 1068 -14.99 29.79 -21.85
N VAL A 1069 -16.19 29.21 -21.77
CA VAL A 1069 -17.48 29.83 -22.16
C VAL A 1069 -18.57 29.51 -21.13
N THR A 1070 -19.67 30.28 -21.16
CA THR A 1070 -20.85 30.01 -20.32
C THR A 1070 -21.74 28.96 -20.98
N PHE A 1071 -22.54 28.22 -20.19
CA PHE A 1071 -23.37 27.14 -20.73
C PHE A 1071 -24.47 27.67 -21.67
N GLU A 1072 -24.93 28.90 -21.43
CA GLU A 1072 -25.91 29.61 -22.27
C GLU A 1072 -25.36 29.98 -23.66
N GLU A 1073 -24.03 30.00 -23.84
CA GLU A 1073 -23.37 30.31 -25.13
C GLU A 1073 -23.25 29.09 -26.05
N LEU A 1074 -23.51 27.87 -25.52
CA LEU A 1074 -23.47 26.64 -26.29
C LEU A 1074 -24.72 26.47 -27.16
N ARG A 1075 -24.55 25.90 -28.36
CA ARG A 1075 -25.62 25.57 -29.32
C ARG A 1075 -25.48 24.13 -29.81
N GLU A 1076 -26.60 23.48 -30.07
CA GLU A 1076 -26.61 22.17 -30.74
C GLU A 1076 -25.95 22.28 -32.11
N GLY A 1077 -25.14 21.29 -32.49
CA GLY A 1077 -24.32 21.30 -33.70
C GLY A 1077 -22.91 21.89 -33.54
N GLN A 1078 -22.57 22.48 -32.39
CA GLN A 1078 -21.22 23.01 -32.15
C GLN A 1078 -20.21 21.91 -31.81
N THR A 1079 -18.98 22.05 -32.31
CA THR A 1079 -17.86 21.18 -32.00
C THR A 1079 -17.20 21.59 -30.69
N VAL A 1080 -17.02 20.64 -29.80
CA VAL A 1080 -16.39 20.83 -28.49
C VAL A 1080 -15.28 19.83 -28.28
N GLU A 1081 -14.21 20.26 -27.62
CA GLU A 1081 -13.17 19.38 -27.08
C GLU A 1081 -13.48 19.07 -25.61
N PHE A 1082 -13.21 17.83 -25.18
CA PHE A 1082 -13.53 17.40 -23.82
C PHE A 1082 -12.64 16.25 -23.36
N GLU A 1083 -12.59 16.01 -22.06
CA GLU A 1083 -11.95 14.83 -21.47
C GLU A 1083 -13.01 13.75 -21.19
N VAL A 1084 -12.77 12.52 -21.67
CA VAL A 1084 -13.69 11.39 -21.39
C VAL A 1084 -13.52 10.94 -19.94
N GLY A 1085 -14.53 11.22 -19.13
CA GLY A 1085 -14.68 10.76 -17.76
C GLY A 1085 -15.74 9.65 -17.59
N GLN A 1086 -15.87 9.18 -16.35
CA GLN A 1086 -16.90 8.21 -15.94
C GLN A 1086 -17.85 8.85 -14.94
N GLY A 1087 -19.15 8.82 -15.23
CA GLY A 1087 -20.22 9.39 -14.43
C GLY A 1087 -21.19 8.35 -13.87
N PRO A 1088 -22.07 8.75 -12.93
CA PRO A 1088 -22.98 7.83 -12.24
C PRO A 1088 -24.01 7.11 -13.15
N LYS A 1089 -24.16 7.54 -14.41
CA LYS A 1089 -25.07 6.95 -15.41
C LYS A 1089 -24.34 6.45 -16.68
N GLY A 1090 -23.01 6.42 -16.69
CA GLY A 1090 -22.22 6.01 -17.86
C GLY A 1090 -21.08 6.99 -18.19
N PRO A 1091 -20.46 6.84 -19.37
CA PRO A 1091 -19.43 7.75 -19.88
C PRO A 1091 -19.91 9.21 -19.87
N ARG A 1092 -19.08 10.14 -19.40
CA ARG A 1092 -19.38 11.57 -19.34
C ARG A 1092 -18.23 12.40 -19.90
N ALA A 1093 -18.49 13.58 -20.42
CA ALA A 1093 -17.48 14.54 -20.84
C ALA A 1093 -17.19 15.54 -19.71
N ASN A 1094 -15.90 15.70 -19.38
CA ASN A 1094 -15.38 16.67 -18.41
C ASN A 1094 -14.63 17.78 -19.18
N SER A 1095 -14.42 18.94 -18.55
CA SER A 1095 -13.61 20.04 -19.10
C SER A 1095 -13.98 20.39 -20.55
N VAL A 1096 -15.28 20.50 -20.84
CA VAL A 1096 -15.84 20.76 -22.17
C VAL A 1096 -15.52 22.19 -22.60
N ARG A 1097 -14.92 22.37 -23.77
CA ARG A 1097 -14.57 23.69 -24.34
C ARG A 1097 -15.00 23.75 -25.79
N LEU A 1098 -15.39 24.93 -26.27
CA LEU A 1098 -15.61 25.13 -27.70
C LEU A 1098 -14.30 25.01 -28.45
N VAL A 1099 -14.31 24.24 -29.53
CA VAL A 1099 -13.23 24.23 -30.51
C VAL A 1099 -13.40 25.52 -31.33
N GLY A 1100 -12.38 26.38 -31.28
CA GLY A 1100 -12.36 27.67 -31.98
C GLY A 1100 -12.28 27.52 -33.48
#